data_AF-A0A3D3GZE2-F1
#
_entry.id   AF-A0A3D3GZE2-F1
#
_cell.length_a   1.000
_cell.length_b   1.000
_cell.length_c   1.000
_cell.angle_alpha   90.00
_cell.angle_beta   90.00
_cell.angle_gamma   90.00
#
_symmetry.space_group_name_H-M   'P 1'
#
loop_
_entity.id
_entity.type
_entity.pdbx_description
1 polymer ?
#
loop_
_entity_poly.entity_id
_entity_poly.type
_entity_poly.pdbx_seq_one_letter_code
_entity_poly.pdbx_strand_id
1 'polypeptide(L)'
;NSHTNLNVKNLQVMRQQGFFPVLNERQQTPEANAQASLFHQMLALKKAHPLPKDALLNDSFDVSLDRNQQCPTIEEFDQYQQKYPLAGMPYGLPGLSNNEHDLLSDWLVQGAIMPQPSEANKSEQIIIDRWEKRLNNNALKSQLIARYLFEHLYLANLYFDAAQTSYFTLVRSSAPSGQPVKVITTRRPFDSPFSHNQDTDIPKNSSFYYRLLKNNDAITAKRHMPYPFGEAKYKRLTQLFYEANYTVDALPDYQLANAANPFKTFQAIPNKARYQFLLDQAQFSIMNFMKGPVCRGQVALNVINDNFWVFFLSPDNFDQFPTDNFIDASANLLEMPASTSDKALSLLYWRKYAKQQQTYVQNKMAYLHDIGLQTNELNLDLIWSGEGNPNATLTILRHFDSASVTKGFVGPTPKTAWLISYPILERIHYLLVAGFDVYGNLEHQLTTRLYMDFLRMEAESNFISLLPKAKRKAIHEYWYRGTSDDIKDYIFSDDFYQLPESGVSYTTDTPKSELLDKVAQYTHNTAVNQFNLTAANSDNVDQQIAKLSNIPAQYINILPQVSFIMVTDDNENRVYSLLGNAAHSNVAHLFSEDDRRLPTEDSVAILRGIVGSYPKTFFAVDRNDLDDFVTKLTAIKSEQDYRQLKDRYAIRRTNRDFWQFADKLHAWYFKHQPESAGLLDFNRLENR
;
A
#
# COMPACT_ATOMS: atom_id res chain seq x y z
N ASN A 1 -16.05 4.22 -7.38
CA ASN A 1 -17.53 4.12 -7.35
C ASN A 1 -18.17 4.76 -8.59
N SER A 2 -17.47 4.85 -9.72
CA SER A 2 -17.97 5.44 -10.97
C SER A 2 -18.46 4.40 -12.00
N HIS A 3 -18.54 3.13 -11.64
CA HIS A 3 -18.76 2.04 -12.61
C HIS A 3 -20.18 1.46 -12.58
N THR A 4 -21.05 1.95 -11.70
CA THR A 4 -22.47 1.66 -11.72
C THR A 4 -23.21 2.91 -12.18
N ASN A 5 -23.76 2.88 -13.40
CA ASN A 5 -24.76 3.86 -13.80
C ASN A 5 -25.90 3.81 -12.77
N LEU A 6 -26.04 4.86 -11.96
CA LEU A 6 -27.12 4.99 -11.01
C LEU A 6 -28.43 5.06 -11.80
N ASN A 7 -29.26 4.04 -11.68
CA ASN A 7 -30.62 4.02 -12.19
C ASN A 7 -31.58 3.87 -11.01
N VAL A 8 -32.87 4.09 -11.24
CA VAL A 8 -33.91 4.09 -10.19
C VAL A 8 -33.88 2.79 -9.35
N LYS A 9 -33.64 1.64 -9.98
CA LYS A 9 -33.57 0.33 -9.30
C LYS A 9 -32.35 0.24 -8.37
N ASN A 10 -31.18 0.69 -8.83
CA ASN A 10 -29.95 0.69 -8.03
C ASN A 10 -29.98 1.74 -6.91
N LEU A 11 -30.66 2.87 -7.12
CA LEU A 11 -30.85 3.90 -6.10
C LEU A 11 -31.72 3.41 -4.95
N GLN A 12 -32.79 2.66 -5.21
CA GLN A 12 -33.67 2.13 -4.17
C GLN A 12 -32.94 1.20 -3.20
N VAL A 13 -32.07 0.32 -3.72
CA VAL A 13 -31.22 -0.56 -2.90
C VAL A 13 -30.29 0.27 -2.00
N MET A 14 -29.67 1.32 -2.54
CA MET A 14 -28.85 2.25 -1.77
C MET A 14 -29.66 2.95 -0.66
N ARG A 15 -30.90 3.37 -0.94
CA ARG A 15 -31.79 3.96 0.08
C ARG A 15 -32.14 2.97 1.19
N GLN A 16 -32.41 1.71 0.86
CA GLN A 16 -32.67 0.66 1.85
C GLN A 16 -31.46 0.39 2.75
N GLN A 17 -30.24 0.62 2.24
CA GLN A 17 -29.00 0.56 3.01
C GLN A 17 -28.70 1.85 3.80
N GLY A 18 -29.60 2.83 3.79
CA GLY A 18 -29.46 4.09 4.54
C GLY A 18 -28.65 5.18 3.85
N PHE A 19 -28.21 4.99 2.59
CA PHE A 19 -27.55 6.06 1.84
C PHE A 19 -28.58 7.10 1.40
N PHE A 20 -28.25 8.39 1.49
CA PHE A 20 -29.08 9.52 1.04
C PHE A 20 -28.26 10.44 0.11
N PRO A 21 -28.89 11.29 -0.71
CA PRO A 21 -28.16 12.12 -1.65
C PRO A 21 -27.53 13.35 -0.98
N VAL A 22 -26.36 13.76 -1.47
CA VAL A 22 -25.70 15.03 -1.09
C VAL A 22 -25.96 16.15 -2.11
N LEU A 23 -26.57 15.80 -3.23
CA LEU A 23 -27.03 16.70 -4.30
C LEU A 23 -28.56 16.71 -4.35
N ASN A 24 -29.14 17.69 -5.01
CA ASN A 24 -30.59 17.71 -5.21
C ASN A 24 -31.03 16.59 -6.17
N GLU A 25 -31.85 15.66 -5.70
CA GLU A 25 -32.51 14.63 -6.53
C GLU A 25 -33.98 14.94 -6.84
N ARG A 26 -34.47 16.10 -6.39
CA ARG A 26 -35.85 16.56 -6.63
C ARG A 26 -35.90 17.37 -7.93
N GLN A 27 -36.86 18.30 -8.02
CA GLN A 27 -37.01 19.17 -9.18
C GLN A 27 -35.71 19.93 -9.45
N GLN A 28 -35.18 19.79 -10.67
CA GLN A 28 -33.92 20.39 -11.11
C GLN A 28 -34.14 21.86 -11.54
N THR A 29 -34.41 22.73 -10.57
CA THR A 29 -34.43 24.19 -10.75
C THR A 29 -33.24 24.81 -10.04
N PRO A 30 -32.72 25.96 -10.49
CA PRO A 30 -31.61 26.66 -9.81
C PRO A 30 -31.83 26.80 -8.30
N GLU A 31 -33.03 27.22 -7.88
CA GLU A 31 -33.39 27.44 -6.50
C GLU A 31 -33.39 26.13 -5.70
N ALA A 32 -34.03 25.08 -6.23
CA ALA A 32 -34.07 23.78 -5.58
C ALA A 32 -32.68 23.13 -5.53
N ASN A 33 -31.86 23.30 -6.56
CA ASN A 33 -30.49 22.77 -6.61
C ASN A 33 -29.61 23.40 -5.53
N ALA A 34 -29.73 24.71 -5.29
CA ALA A 34 -29.03 25.40 -4.22
C ALA A 34 -29.54 24.98 -2.83
N GLN A 35 -30.87 25.00 -2.63
CA GLN A 35 -31.48 24.79 -1.32
C GLN A 35 -31.49 23.33 -0.88
N ALA A 36 -31.66 22.39 -1.82
CA ALA A 36 -31.76 20.97 -1.53
C ALA A 36 -30.42 20.20 -1.65
N SER A 37 -29.33 20.87 -2.03
CA SER A 37 -27.99 20.26 -2.06
C SER A 37 -27.24 20.51 -0.75
N LEU A 38 -26.99 19.43 -0.01
CA LEU A 38 -26.11 19.49 1.17
C LEU A 38 -24.72 20.04 0.81
N PHE A 39 -24.18 19.68 -0.36
CA PHE A 39 -22.88 20.19 -0.80
C PHE A 39 -22.90 21.73 -0.94
N HIS A 40 -23.89 22.29 -1.62
CA HIS A 40 -24.03 23.75 -1.73
C HIS A 40 -24.16 24.41 -0.34
N GLN A 41 -24.98 23.84 0.53
CA GLN A 41 -25.19 24.35 1.89
C GLN A 41 -23.90 24.33 2.74
N MET A 42 -23.08 23.27 2.64
CA MET A 42 -21.79 23.18 3.34
C MET A 42 -20.75 24.20 2.84
N LEU A 43 -20.77 24.54 1.54
CA LEU A 43 -19.93 25.61 0.98
C LEU A 43 -20.40 26.99 1.47
N ALA A 44 -21.71 27.24 1.49
CA ALA A 44 -22.28 28.47 2.01
C ALA A 44 -21.97 28.65 3.50
N LEU A 45 -22.05 27.57 4.29
CA LEU A 45 -21.70 27.57 5.71
C LEU A 45 -20.25 28.00 5.93
N LYS A 46 -19.31 27.50 5.12
CA LYS A 46 -17.89 27.89 5.19
C LYS A 46 -17.69 29.37 4.89
N LYS A 47 -18.42 29.91 3.91
CA LYS A 47 -18.35 31.33 3.52
C LYS A 47 -18.93 32.23 4.61
N ALA A 48 -20.02 31.80 5.26
CA ALA A 48 -20.64 32.52 6.37
C ALA A 48 -19.80 32.47 7.66
N HIS A 49 -19.07 31.37 7.88
CA HIS A 49 -18.24 31.15 9.06
C HIS A 49 -16.80 30.79 8.65
N PRO A 50 -15.98 31.79 8.23
CA PRO A 50 -14.60 31.55 7.86
C PRO A 50 -13.75 31.09 9.04
N LEU A 51 -12.54 30.57 8.77
CA LEU A 51 -11.62 30.17 9.83
C LEU A 51 -11.24 31.37 10.73
N PRO A 52 -10.94 31.11 12.03
CA PRO A 52 -10.30 32.10 12.89
C PRO A 52 -8.98 32.62 12.29
N LYS A 53 -8.59 33.84 12.69
CA LYS A 53 -7.31 34.45 12.25
C LYS A 53 -6.10 33.94 13.04
N ASP A 54 -6.32 33.13 14.06
CA ASP A 54 -5.27 32.55 14.88
C ASP A 54 -4.42 31.54 14.09
N ALA A 55 -3.16 31.40 14.49
CA ALA A 55 -2.26 30.44 13.88
C ALA A 55 -2.72 28.98 14.08
N LEU A 56 -3.50 28.71 15.12
CA LEU A 56 -4.03 27.39 15.45
C LEU A 56 -5.55 27.43 15.51
N LEU A 57 -6.18 26.34 15.07
CA LEU A 57 -7.59 26.11 15.35
C LEU A 57 -7.76 25.85 16.86
N ASN A 58 -8.78 26.43 17.47
CA ASN A 58 -9.13 26.16 18.87
C ASN A 58 -9.95 24.87 19.00
N ASP A 59 -10.33 24.51 20.22
CA ASP A 59 -11.09 23.29 20.54
C ASP A 59 -12.51 23.23 19.94
N SER A 60 -12.95 24.28 19.25
CA SER A 60 -14.20 24.23 18.45
C SER A 60 -14.03 23.42 17.16
N PHE A 61 -12.81 23.03 16.81
CA PHE A 61 -12.52 22.15 15.67
C PHE A 61 -12.00 20.80 16.16
N ASP A 62 -12.72 19.73 15.81
CA ASP A 62 -12.25 18.36 16.03
C ASP A 62 -11.54 17.85 14.76
N VAL A 63 -10.22 17.92 14.78
CA VAL A 63 -9.34 17.42 13.71
C VAL A 63 -8.74 16.05 14.01
N SER A 64 -9.23 15.37 15.05
CA SER A 64 -8.82 13.99 15.36
C SER A 64 -9.25 13.02 14.25
N LEU A 65 -8.53 11.90 14.11
CA LEU A 65 -8.81 10.89 13.09
C LEU A 65 -10.01 10.02 13.46
N ASP A 66 -10.26 9.84 14.75
CA ASP A 66 -11.30 9.02 15.36
C ASP A 66 -12.54 9.82 15.80
N ARG A 67 -12.65 11.09 15.37
CA ARG A 67 -13.85 11.89 15.58
C ARG A 67 -15.11 11.19 15.10
N ASN A 68 -16.22 11.47 15.78
CA ASN A 68 -17.55 11.06 15.32
C ASN A 68 -17.91 11.81 14.03
N GLN A 69 -17.67 11.17 12.88
CA GLN A 69 -17.98 11.71 11.57
C GLN A 69 -19.50 11.83 11.40
N GLN A 70 -19.95 13.00 10.97
CA GLN A 70 -21.36 13.31 10.75
C GLN A 70 -21.55 13.83 9.32
N CYS A 71 -22.55 13.31 8.63
CA CYS A 71 -23.05 13.83 7.37
C CYS A 71 -24.55 14.00 7.57
N PRO A 72 -25.08 15.22 7.79
CA PRO A 72 -26.52 15.40 7.99
C PRO A 72 -27.25 15.18 6.67
N THR A 73 -28.52 14.79 6.73
CA THR A 73 -29.39 14.94 5.55
C THR A 73 -29.66 16.42 5.29
N ILE A 74 -30.21 16.76 4.12
CA ILE A 74 -30.59 18.14 3.86
C ILE A 74 -31.74 18.61 4.77
N GLU A 75 -32.63 17.69 5.17
CA GLU A 75 -33.71 17.96 6.12
C GLU A 75 -33.18 18.25 7.54
N GLU A 76 -32.04 17.67 7.92
CA GLU A 76 -31.38 17.88 9.22
C GLU A 76 -30.45 19.09 9.22
N PHE A 77 -30.15 19.66 8.04
CA PHE A 77 -29.07 20.63 7.88
C PHE A 77 -29.27 21.90 8.71
N ASP A 78 -30.50 22.42 8.84
CA ASP A 78 -30.77 23.63 9.62
C ASP A 78 -30.40 23.50 11.09
N GLN A 79 -30.70 22.34 11.69
CA GLN A 79 -30.27 22.04 13.05
C GLN A 79 -28.76 21.81 13.12
N TYR A 80 -28.20 21.14 12.11
CA TYR A 80 -26.77 20.88 12.03
C TYR A 80 -25.94 22.16 11.99
N GLN A 81 -26.28 23.14 11.14
CA GLN A 81 -25.53 24.39 11.01
C GLN A 81 -25.57 25.24 12.28
N GLN A 82 -26.67 25.20 13.04
CA GLN A 82 -26.78 25.89 14.34
C GLN A 82 -25.88 25.23 15.39
N LYS A 83 -25.80 23.90 15.39
CA LYS A 83 -24.98 23.14 16.34
C LYS A 83 -23.49 23.16 16.00
N TYR A 84 -23.15 23.16 14.70
CA TYR A 84 -21.78 23.11 14.20
C TYR A 84 -21.52 24.21 13.16
N PRO A 85 -21.56 25.49 13.53
CA PRO A 85 -21.43 26.60 12.58
C PRO A 85 -20.07 26.61 11.84
N LEU A 86 -19.02 26.01 12.43
CA LEU A 86 -17.67 25.93 11.86
C LEU A 86 -17.43 24.66 11.01
N ALA A 87 -18.46 23.84 10.78
CA ALA A 87 -18.33 22.58 10.05
C ALA A 87 -18.31 22.72 8.51
N GLY A 88 -18.44 23.95 7.98
CA GLY A 88 -18.44 24.19 6.54
C GLY A 88 -17.20 23.64 5.81
N MET A 89 -17.38 23.24 4.55
CA MET A 89 -16.30 22.67 3.73
C MET A 89 -15.58 23.73 2.90
N PRO A 90 -14.24 23.69 2.76
CA PRO A 90 -13.31 22.71 3.34
C PRO A 90 -13.17 22.82 4.87
N TYR A 91 -13.37 21.70 5.56
CA TYR A 91 -13.37 21.66 7.03
C TYR A 91 -11.95 21.80 7.59
N GLY A 92 -11.76 22.73 8.54
CA GLY A 92 -10.46 22.94 9.19
C GLY A 92 -9.31 23.34 8.23
N LEU A 93 -9.65 23.89 7.06
CA LEU A 93 -8.73 24.44 6.05
C LEU A 93 -9.28 25.78 5.53
N PRO A 94 -8.52 26.62 4.82
CA PRO A 94 -9.03 27.89 4.33
C PRO A 94 -10.22 27.69 3.38
N GLY A 95 -11.14 28.65 3.38
CA GLY A 95 -12.23 28.67 2.42
C GLY A 95 -11.71 28.77 0.98
N LEU A 96 -12.57 28.42 0.03
CA LEU A 96 -12.32 28.66 -1.38
C LEU A 96 -12.21 30.17 -1.64
N SER A 97 -11.44 30.57 -2.67
CA SER A 97 -11.52 31.93 -3.19
C SER A 97 -12.95 32.22 -3.67
N ASN A 98 -13.32 33.51 -3.80
CA ASN A 98 -14.63 33.87 -4.32
C ASN A 98 -14.90 33.24 -5.69
N ASN A 99 -13.91 33.26 -6.59
CA ASN A 99 -14.04 32.69 -7.93
C ASN A 99 -14.26 31.18 -7.89
N GLU A 100 -13.52 30.44 -7.06
CA GLU A 100 -13.68 28.98 -6.93
C GLU A 100 -15.01 28.62 -6.26
N HIS A 101 -15.42 29.38 -5.25
CA HIS A 101 -16.71 29.22 -4.59
C HIS A 101 -17.85 29.44 -5.58
N ASP A 102 -17.82 30.54 -6.32
CA ASP A 102 -18.87 30.89 -7.28
C ASP A 102 -18.90 29.86 -8.41
N LEU A 103 -17.73 29.40 -8.91
CA LEU A 103 -17.65 28.33 -9.92
C LEU A 103 -18.31 27.02 -9.44
N LEU A 104 -18.01 26.57 -8.23
CA LEU A 104 -18.62 25.34 -7.68
C LEU A 104 -20.11 25.52 -7.37
N SER A 105 -20.49 26.67 -6.81
CA SER A 105 -21.88 26.99 -6.51
C SER A 105 -22.70 27.05 -7.80
N ASP A 106 -22.21 27.69 -8.85
CA ASP A 106 -22.87 27.76 -10.16
C ASP A 106 -23.03 26.38 -10.79
N TRP A 107 -22.00 25.53 -10.71
CA TRP A 107 -22.09 24.14 -11.18
C TRP A 107 -23.15 23.34 -10.41
N LEU A 108 -23.24 23.50 -9.09
CA LEU A 108 -24.26 22.86 -8.26
C LEU A 108 -25.66 23.38 -8.59
N VAL A 109 -25.83 24.69 -8.73
CA VAL A 109 -27.09 25.36 -9.10
C VAL A 109 -27.58 24.89 -10.47
N GLN A 110 -26.66 24.63 -11.41
CA GLN A 110 -26.96 24.06 -12.73
C GLN A 110 -27.29 22.55 -12.70
N GLY A 111 -27.39 21.94 -11.51
CA GLY A 111 -27.77 20.53 -11.33
C GLY A 111 -26.58 19.58 -11.22
N ALA A 112 -25.38 20.09 -10.95
CA ALA A 112 -24.16 19.30 -10.76
C ALA A 112 -23.90 18.32 -11.91
N ILE A 113 -24.17 18.76 -13.14
CA ILE A 113 -24.06 17.92 -14.34
C ILE A 113 -22.59 17.47 -14.48
N MET A 114 -22.39 16.16 -14.44
CA MET A 114 -21.07 15.57 -14.60
C MET A 114 -20.69 15.51 -16.08
N PRO A 115 -19.41 15.75 -16.43
CA PRO A 115 -18.95 15.53 -17.80
C PRO A 115 -19.11 14.06 -18.19
N GLN A 116 -19.31 13.80 -19.49
CA GLN A 116 -19.28 12.43 -20.00
C GLN A 116 -17.88 11.83 -19.78
N PRO A 117 -17.78 10.58 -19.30
CA PRO A 117 -16.49 9.91 -19.17
C PRO A 117 -15.75 9.89 -20.49
N SER A 118 -14.44 10.13 -20.47
CA SER A 118 -13.64 10.00 -21.68
C SER A 118 -13.60 8.55 -22.13
N GLU A 119 -13.79 8.34 -23.43
CA GLU A 119 -13.65 7.02 -24.05
C GLU A 119 -12.17 6.68 -24.31
N ALA A 120 -11.90 5.41 -24.58
CA ALA A 120 -10.59 4.97 -25.04
C ALA A 120 -10.31 5.55 -26.43
N ASN A 121 -9.12 6.11 -26.64
CA ASN A 121 -8.70 6.54 -27.98
C ASN A 121 -8.36 5.33 -28.87
N LYS A 122 -8.10 5.56 -30.17
CA LYS A 122 -7.83 4.47 -31.13
C LYS A 122 -6.66 3.57 -30.74
N SER A 123 -5.56 4.13 -30.25
CA SER A 123 -4.39 3.34 -29.81
C SER A 123 -4.68 2.55 -28.53
N GLU A 124 -5.40 3.13 -27.58
CA GLU A 124 -5.85 2.44 -26.37
C GLU A 124 -6.79 1.28 -26.72
N GLN A 125 -7.73 1.50 -27.64
CA GLN A 125 -8.70 0.47 -28.04
C GLN A 125 -8.03 -0.75 -28.68
N ILE A 126 -6.97 -0.57 -29.47
CA ILE A 126 -6.20 -1.69 -30.05
C ILE A 126 -5.61 -2.58 -28.96
N ILE A 127 -5.07 -1.97 -27.90
CA ILE A 127 -4.47 -2.70 -26.78
C ILE A 127 -5.56 -3.37 -25.93
N ILE A 128 -6.70 -2.69 -25.70
CA ILE A 128 -7.88 -3.25 -25.04
C ILE A 128 -8.36 -4.50 -25.78
N ASP A 129 -8.64 -4.40 -27.08
CA ASP A 129 -9.16 -5.52 -27.89
C ASP A 129 -8.21 -6.71 -27.87
N ARG A 130 -6.90 -6.44 -27.92
CA ARG A 130 -5.86 -7.48 -27.87
C ARG A 130 -5.84 -8.20 -26.53
N TRP A 131 -5.92 -7.48 -25.42
CA TRP A 131 -5.99 -8.07 -24.09
C TRP A 131 -7.29 -8.81 -23.85
N GLU A 132 -8.43 -8.20 -24.15
CA GLU A 132 -9.73 -8.83 -23.97
C GLU A 132 -9.87 -10.12 -24.79
N LYS A 133 -9.35 -10.14 -26.03
CA LYS A 133 -9.30 -11.38 -26.84
C LYS A 133 -8.49 -12.50 -26.17
N ARG A 134 -7.38 -12.15 -25.51
CA ARG A 134 -6.51 -13.13 -24.82
C ARG A 134 -7.13 -13.61 -23.51
N LEU A 135 -7.61 -12.68 -22.68
CA LEU A 135 -8.18 -12.98 -21.36
C LEU A 135 -9.48 -13.77 -21.48
N ASN A 136 -10.22 -13.62 -22.58
CA ASN A 136 -11.47 -14.32 -22.83
C ASN A 136 -11.32 -15.49 -23.83
N ASN A 137 -10.11 -16.03 -24.00
CA ASN A 137 -9.90 -17.21 -24.82
C ASN A 137 -10.43 -18.47 -24.10
N ASN A 138 -11.19 -19.30 -24.82
CA ASN A 138 -11.90 -20.45 -24.25
C ASN A 138 -11.02 -21.64 -23.86
N ALA A 139 -9.72 -21.68 -24.19
CA ALA A 139 -8.84 -22.77 -23.75
C ALA A 139 -8.69 -22.77 -22.21
N LEU A 140 -8.71 -23.95 -21.58
CA LEU A 140 -8.62 -24.09 -20.11
C LEU A 140 -7.39 -23.37 -19.53
N LYS A 141 -6.25 -23.50 -20.21
CA LYS A 141 -5.01 -22.79 -19.87
C LYS A 141 -5.21 -21.27 -19.85
N SER A 142 -5.82 -20.72 -20.91
CA SER A 142 -6.08 -19.28 -21.01
C SER A 142 -7.04 -18.79 -19.93
N GLN A 143 -8.09 -19.55 -19.61
CA GLN A 143 -9.05 -19.21 -18.56
C GLN A 143 -8.42 -19.21 -17.17
N LEU A 144 -7.56 -20.19 -16.87
CA LEU A 144 -6.82 -20.26 -15.60
C LEU A 144 -5.87 -19.08 -15.44
N ILE A 145 -5.12 -18.73 -16.50
CA ILE A 145 -4.23 -17.56 -16.50
C ILE A 145 -5.04 -16.27 -16.31
N ALA A 146 -6.17 -16.11 -17.01
CA ALA A 146 -6.99 -14.90 -16.89
C ALA A 146 -7.55 -14.72 -15.47
N ARG A 147 -7.98 -15.82 -14.82
CA ARG A 147 -8.36 -15.81 -13.40
C ARG A 147 -7.19 -15.39 -12.51
N TYR A 148 -6.00 -15.97 -12.69
CA TYR A 148 -4.80 -15.61 -11.93
C TYR A 148 -4.46 -14.12 -12.07
N LEU A 149 -4.47 -13.59 -13.29
CA LEU A 149 -4.19 -12.17 -13.55
C LEU A 149 -5.25 -11.26 -12.93
N PHE A 150 -6.54 -11.61 -13.01
CA PHE A 150 -7.60 -10.84 -12.37
C PHE A 150 -7.44 -10.78 -10.85
N GLU A 151 -7.21 -11.93 -10.20
CA GLU A 151 -7.06 -12.01 -8.74
C GLU A 151 -5.85 -11.22 -8.21
N HIS A 152 -4.85 -10.95 -9.05
CA HIS A 152 -3.68 -10.15 -8.71
C HIS A 152 -3.77 -8.67 -9.13
N LEU A 153 -4.55 -8.34 -10.17
CA LEU A 153 -4.53 -7.01 -10.79
C LEU A 153 -5.82 -6.21 -10.62
N TYR A 154 -6.83 -6.73 -9.91
CA TYR A 154 -8.14 -6.05 -9.77
C TYR A 154 -8.08 -4.66 -9.08
N LEU A 155 -7.03 -4.36 -8.32
CA LEU A 155 -6.79 -3.04 -7.70
C LEU A 155 -5.83 -2.14 -8.50
N ALA A 156 -5.29 -2.63 -9.61
CA ALA A 156 -4.28 -1.91 -10.37
C ALA A 156 -4.86 -0.74 -11.16
N ASN A 157 -4.08 0.34 -11.25
CA ASN A 157 -4.22 1.32 -12.31
C ASN A 157 -3.36 0.88 -13.50
N LEU A 158 -3.96 0.12 -14.41
CA LEU A 158 -3.27 -0.42 -15.59
C LEU A 158 -2.98 0.70 -16.59
N TYR A 159 -1.74 0.83 -17.06
CA TYR A 159 -1.38 1.81 -18.09
C TYR A 159 -0.74 1.12 -19.30
N PHE A 160 -0.90 1.70 -20.49
CA PHE A 160 -0.44 1.09 -21.74
C PHE A 160 0.86 1.67 -22.29
N ASP A 161 1.20 2.89 -21.91
CA ASP A 161 2.37 3.62 -22.38
C ASP A 161 3.23 4.12 -21.20
N ALA A 162 4.53 4.32 -21.44
CA ALA A 162 5.47 4.72 -20.39
C ALA A 162 5.21 6.12 -19.81
N ALA A 163 4.51 7.00 -20.54
CA ALA A 163 4.11 8.31 -20.03
C ALA A 163 2.86 8.25 -19.15
N GLN A 164 2.22 7.07 -19.04
CA GLN A 164 1.04 6.80 -18.22
C GLN A 164 -0.12 7.75 -18.54
N THR A 165 -0.39 7.95 -19.83
CA THR A 165 -1.37 8.96 -20.29
C THR A 165 -2.80 8.68 -19.83
N SER A 166 -3.17 7.40 -19.70
CA SER A 166 -4.46 6.94 -19.20
C SER A 166 -4.28 5.71 -18.31
N TYR A 167 -5.22 5.54 -17.39
CA TYR A 167 -5.31 4.34 -16.55
C TYR A 167 -6.58 3.54 -16.86
N PHE A 168 -6.52 2.23 -16.61
CA PHE A 168 -7.59 1.28 -16.84
C PHE A 168 -7.72 0.32 -15.66
N THR A 169 -8.92 -0.18 -15.40
CA THR A 169 -9.19 -1.22 -14.40
C THR A 169 -9.60 -2.51 -15.10
N LEU A 170 -9.09 -3.65 -14.63
CA LEU A 170 -9.54 -4.96 -15.08
C LEU A 170 -10.77 -5.40 -14.26
N VAL A 171 -11.88 -5.64 -14.95
CA VAL A 171 -13.16 -6.02 -14.32
C VAL A 171 -13.72 -7.30 -14.92
N ARG A 172 -14.58 -8.00 -14.17
CA ARG A 172 -15.46 -9.03 -14.73
C ARG A 172 -16.77 -8.38 -15.20
N SER A 173 -17.31 -8.81 -16.33
CA SER A 173 -18.48 -8.24 -16.98
C SER A 173 -19.44 -9.32 -17.47
N SER A 174 -20.75 -9.09 -17.35
CA SER A 174 -21.77 -9.94 -17.99
C SER A 174 -21.93 -9.67 -19.49
N ALA A 175 -21.32 -8.59 -20.00
CA ALA A 175 -21.36 -8.19 -21.41
C ALA A 175 -19.99 -8.37 -22.12
N PRO A 176 -19.97 -8.94 -23.35
CA PRO A 176 -18.75 -9.18 -24.13
C PRO A 176 -18.17 -7.90 -24.75
N SER A 177 -16.95 -8.00 -25.27
CA SER A 177 -16.29 -6.95 -26.06
C SER A 177 -17.19 -6.42 -27.19
N GLY A 178 -17.15 -5.11 -27.43
CA GLY A 178 -18.04 -4.42 -28.36
C GLY A 178 -19.41 -4.01 -27.78
N GLN A 179 -19.76 -4.48 -26.57
CA GLN A 179 -20.93 -4.00 -25.82
C GLN A 179 -20.51 -3.18 -24.59
N PRO A 180 -21.39 -2.27 -24.10
CA PRO A 180 -21.18 -1.55 -22.85
C PRO A 180 -20.88 -2.52 -21.70
N VAL A 181 -19.83 -2.23 -20.94
CA VAL A 181 -19.38 -3.06 -19.81
C VAL A 181 -20.48 -3.12 -18.75
N LYS A 182 -20.81 -4.33 -18.28
CA LYS A 182 -21.76 -4.58 -17.19
C LYS A 182 -21.04 -5.28 -16.05
N VAL A 183 -20.43 -4.48 -15.16
CA VAL A 183 -19.52 -4.95 -14.12
C VAL A 183 -20.21 -5.95 -13.18
N ILE A 184 -19.51 -7.05 -12.90
CA ILE A 184 -19.86 -8.04 -11.89
C ILE A 184 -19.05 -7.72 -10.63
N THR A 185 -19.75 -7.31 -9.57
CA THR A 185 -19.13 -7.04 -8.27
C THR A 185 -19.26 -8.25 -7.36
N THR A 186 -18.14 -8.65 -6.75
CA THR A 186 -18.09 -9.69 -5.71
C THR A 186 -17.36 -9.16 -4.49
N ARG A 187 -17.52 -9.84 -3.35
CA ARG A 187 -16.87 -9.45 -2.10
C ARG A 187 -15.35 -9.60 -2.19
N ARG A 188 -14.88 -10.69 -2.80
CA ARG A 188 -13.47 -11.00 -3.08
C ARG A 188 -13.27 -11.29 -4.57
N PRO A 189 -12.08 -11.03 -5.14
CA PRO A 189 -11.82 -11.31 -6.57
C PRO A 189 -11.93 -12.80 -6.92
N PHE A 190 -11.63 -13.69 -5.98
CA PHE A 190 -11.75 -15.14 -6.16
C PHE A 190 -13.14 -15.70 -5.86
N ASP A 191 -14.11 -14.87 -5.46
CA ASP A 191 -15.48 -15.35 -5.29
C ASP A 191 -16.10 -15.65 -6.66
N SER A 192 -17.05 -16.61 -6.67
CA SER A 192 -17.80 -17.00 -7.86
C SER A 192 -18.43 -15.78 -8.54
N PRO A 193 -18.21 -15.56 -9.86
CA PRO A 193 -18.92 -14.54 -10.62
C PRO A 193 -20.37 -14.97 -10.95
N PHE A 194 -20.76 -16.21 -10.63
CA PHE A 194 -22.06 -16.78 -10.90
C PHE A 194 -22.96 -16.74 -9.66
N SER A 195 -24.27 -16.62 -9.86
CA SER A 195 -25.21 -16.43 -8.76
C SER A 195 -25.30 -17.62 -7.80
N HIS A 196 -25.35 -17.31 -6.51
CA HIS A 196 -25.79 -18.24 -5.46
C HIS A 196 -27.19 -17.90 -4.90
N ASN A 197 -27.63 -16.64 -5.01
CA ASN A 197 -28.95 -16.10 -4.66
C ASN A 197 -29.19 -14.78 -5.44
N GLN A 198 -30.44 -14.28 -5.47
CA GLN A 198 -31.06 -13.30 -6.40
C GLN A 198 -30.34 -11.96 -6.72
N ASP A 199 -29.19 -11.64 -6.15
CA ASP A 199 -28.52 -10.33 -6.32
C ASP A 199 -27.32 -10.33 -7.29
N THR A 200 -27.11 -11.43 -8.04
CA THR A 200 -26.19 -11.45 -9.18
C THR A 200 -26.91 -12.03 -10.40
N ASP A 201 -26.97 -11.26 -11.49
CA ASP A 201 -27.81 -11.55 -12.67
C ASP A 201 -27.25 -12.63 -13.62
N ILE A 202 -26.27 -13.44 -13.18
CA ILE A 202 -25.61 -14.42 -14.06
C ILE A 202 -25.89 -15.84 -13.55
N PRO A 203 -26.80 -16.58 -14.22
CA PRO A 203 -27.02 -18.00 -13.94
C PRO A 203 -25.72 -18.80 -13.97
N LYS A 204 -25.67 -19.90 -13.21
CA LYS A 204 -24.51 -20.81 -13.07
C LYS A 204 -23.90 -21.32 -14.41
N ASN A 205 -24.63 -21.20 -15.51
CA ASN A 205 -24.22 -21.65 -16.85
C ASN A 205 -24.08 -20.49 -17.88
N SER A 206 -24.09 -19.24 -17.44
CA SER A 206 -23.92 -18.08 -18.32
C SER A 206 -22.45 -17.66 -18.41
N SER A 207 -22.03 -17.09 -19.54
CA SER A 207 -20.66 -16.60 -19.71
C SER A 207 -20.44 -15.27 -18.99
N PHE A 208 -19.22 -15.04 -18.54
CA PHE A 208 -18.73 -13.72 -18.13
C PHE A 208 -17.43 -13.42 -18.88
N TYR A 209 -17.02 -12.15 -18.87
CA TYR A 209 -15.87 -11.66 -19.63
C TYR A 209 -14.97 -10.79 -18.76
N TYR A 210 -13.66 -10.94 -18.89
CA TYR A 210 -12.69 -9.98 -18.40
C TYR A 210 -12.63 -8.79 -19.36
N ARG A 211 -12.90 -7.58 -18.85
CA ARG A 211 -12.96 -6.34 -19.64
C ARG A 211 -12.04 -5.29 -19.05
N LEU A 212 -11.48 -4.43 -19.90
CA LEU A 212 -10.68 -3.28 -19.48
C LEU A 212 -11.55 -2.03 -19.56
N LEU A 213 -11.69 -1.35 -18.44
CA LEU A 213 -12.49 -0.14 -18.32
C LEU A 213 -11.58 1.07 -18.08
N LYS A 214 -11.74 2.14 -18.87
CA LYS A 214 -10.96 3.37 -18.68
C LYS A 214 -11.31 4.01 -17.34
N ASN A 215 -10.30 4.26 -16.54
CA ASN A 215 -10.43 4.93 -15.26
C ASN A 215 -10.46 6.44 -15.49
N ASN A 216 -11.63 7.03 -15.26
CA ASN A 216 -11.87 8.48 -15.36
C ASN A 216 -11.89 9.17 -13.99
N ASP A 217 -11.62 8.44 -12.90
CA ASP A 217 -11.59 9.00 -11.55
C ASP A 217 -10.30 9.80 -11.33
N ALA A 218 -10.36 10.82 -10.49
CA ALA A 218 -9.17 11.53 -10.03
C ALA A 218 -8.23 10.56 -9.27
N ILE A 219 -6.95 10.54 -9.68
CA ILE A 219 -5.94 9.68 -9.07
C ILE A 219 -5.55 10.24 -7.70
N THR A 220 -5.66 9.42 -6.65
CA THR A 220 -5.23 9.76 -5.28
C THR A 220 -3.99 8.97 -4.93
N ALA A 221 -2.96 9.61 -4.37
CA ALA A 221 -1.68 8.97 -4.06
C ALA A 221 -1.83 7.76 -3.11
N LYS A 222 -2.81 7.83 -2.20
CA LYS A 222 -3.13 6.77 -1.24
C LYS A 222 -3.65 5.47 -1.87
N ARG A 223 -4.31 5.53 -3.03
CA ARG A 223 -4.85 4.35 -3.74
C ARG A 223 -4.18 4.10 -5.09
N HIS A 224 -3.26 4.97 -5.50
CA HIS A 224 -2.57 4.82 -6.76
C HIS A 224 -1.56 3.67 -6.70
N MET A 225 -1.83 2.64 -7.50
CA MET A 225 -1.00 1.45 -7.69
C MET A 225 -0.86 1.18 -9.20
N PRO A 226 0.04 1.90 -9.89
CA PRO A 226 0.20 1.77 -11.33
C PRO A 226 0.86 0.45 -11.70
N TYR A 227 0.40 -0.17 -12.80
CA TYR A 227 0.95 -1.42 -13.30
C TYR A 227 1.03 -1.39 -14.83
N PRO A 228 2.20 -1.67 -15.44
CA PRO A 228 2.33 -1.67 -16.90
C PRO A 228 1.52 -2.81 -17.50
N PHE A 229 0.64 -2.49 -18.45
CA PHE A 229 -0.23 -3.43 -19.15
C PHE A 229 -0.23 -3.17 -20.68
N GLY A 230 0.82 -2.51 -21.20
CA GLY A 230 1.03 -2.31 -22.63
C GLY A 230 1.68 -3.49 -23.35
N GLU A 231 2.20 -3.23 -24.55
CA GLU A 231 2.78 -4.25 -25.45
C GLU A 231 3.94 -5.05 -24.84
N ALA A 232 4.86 -4.38 -24.15
CA ALA A 232 5.98 -5.05 -23.50
C ALA A 232 5.50 -6.06 -22.43
N LYS A 233 4.47 -5.67 -21.65
CA LYS A 233 3.88 -6.58 -20.67
C LYS A 233 3.12 -7.71 -21.36
N TYR A 234 2.38 -7.42 -22.44
CA TYR A 234 1.69 -8.43 -23.23
C TYR A 234 2.65 -9.51 -23.70
N LYS A 235 3.80 -9.14 -24.27
CA LYS A 235 4.85 -10.09 -24.68
C LYS A 235 5.42 -10.86 -23.49
N ARG A 236 5.79 -10.17 -22.40
CA ARG A 236 6.36 -10.81 -21.21
C ARG A 236 5.43 -11.86 -20.61
N LEU A 237 4.14 -11.56 -20.45
CA LEU A 237 3.17 -12.53 -19.91
C LEU A 237 2.88 -13.67 -20.90
N THR A 238 3.03 -13.44 -22.22
CA THR A 238 2.94 -14.51 -23.23
C THR A 238 4.01 -15.56 -22.97
N GLN A 239 5.27 -15.11 -22.89
CA GLN A 239 6.43 -15.97 -22.66
C GLN A 239 6.29 -16.71 -21.32
N LEU A 240 5.89 -15.97 -20.29
CA LEU A 240 5.86 -16.49 -18.93
C LEU A 240 4.77 -17.54 -18.70
N PHE A 241 3.56 -17.32 -19.22
CA PHE A 241 2.40 -18.18 -18.91
C PHE A 241 1.85 -18.96 -20.08
N TYR A 242 1.83 -18.39 -21.29
CA TYR A 242 1.13 -19.00 -22.44
C TYR A 242 2.05 -19.96 -23.20
N GLU A 243 3.32 -19.58 -23.41
CA GLU A 243 4.33 -20.38 -24.10
C GLU A 243 5.01 -21.43 -23.20
N ALA A 244 4.96 -21.25 -21.88
CA ALA A 244 5.50 -22.22 -20.93
C ALA A 244 4.83 -23.61 -21.08
N ASN A 245 5.61 -24.67 -20.99
CA ASN A 245 5.14 -26.04 -21.25
C ASN A 245 4.46 -26.67 -20.02
N TYR A 246 3.13 -26.56 -19.94
CA TYR A 246 2.28 -27.23 -18.95
C TYR A 246 0.85 -27.38 -19.49
N THR A 247 0.11 -28.33 -18.93
CA THR A 247 -1.29 -28.62 -19.27
C THR A 247 -2.25 -28.18 -18.17
N VAL A 248 -3.51 -27.91 -18.53
CA VAL A 248 -4.59 -27.64 -17.58
C VAL A 248 -5.73 -28.57 -17.94
N ASP A 249 -5.93 -29.60 -17.12
CA ASP A 249 -6.89 -30.68 -17.39
C ASP A 249 -8.32 -30.29 -16.98
N ALA A 250 -8.44 -29.47 -15.93
CA ALA A 250 -9.71 -28.95 -15.43
C ALA A 250 -9.53 -27.55 -14.83
N LEU A 251 -10.60 -26.75 -14.84
CA LEU A 251 -10.61 -25.47 -14.14
C LEU A 251 -10.91 -25.66 -12.65
N PRO A 252 -10.23 -24.92 -11.76
CA PRO A 252 -10.53 -24.92 -10.34
C PRO A 252 -11.93 -24.36 -10.08
N ASP A 253 -12.58 -24.89 -9.05
CA ASP A 253 -13.86 -24.36 -8.58
C ASP A 253 -13.71 -23.00 -7.88
N TYR A 254 -14.86 -22.42 -7.49
CA TYR A 254 -14.94 -21.19 -6.71
C TYR A 254 -15.34 -21.45 -5.24
N GLN A 255 -15.22 -22.69 -4.76
CA GLN A 255 -15.50 -23.01 -3.36
C GLN A 255 -14.43 -22.37 -2.49
N LEU A 256 -14.87 -21.68 -1.44
CA LEU A 256 -13.99 -20.87 -0.58
C LEU A 256 -12.79 -21.65 -0.02
N ALA A 257 -12.98 -22.95 0.29
CA ALA A 257 -11.93 -23.82 0.80
C ALA A 257 -10.75 -24.03 -0.17
N ASN A 258 -11.00 -23.91 -1.47
CA ASN A 258 -9.99 -24.04 -2.53
C ASN A 258 -9.59 -22.68 -3.09
N ALA A 259 -10.57 -21.84 -3.43
CA ALA A 259 -10.38 -20.53 -4.06
C ALA A 259 -9.55 -19.55 -3.21
N ALA A 260 -9.62 -19.66 -1.88
CA ALA A 260 -8.80 -18.87 -0.99
C ALA A 260 -7.34 -19.37 -0.88
N ASN A 261 -6.95 -20.46 -1.55
CA ASN A 261 -5.59 -21.00 -1.53
C ASN A 261 -4.99 -21.04 -2.95
N PRO A 262 -4.04 -20.15 -3.28
CA PRO A 262 -3.47 -20.07 -4.62
C PRO A 262 -2.61 -21.28 -4.99
N PHE A 263 -2.05 -21.99 -4.00
CA PHE A 263 -1.25 -23.20 -4.26
C PHE A 263 -2.12 -24.38 -4.69
N LYS A 264 -3.41 -24.36 -4.36
CA LYS A 264 -4.40 -25.33 -4.89
C LYS A 264 -5.03 -24.84 -6.17
N THR A 265 -5.54 -23.60 -6.17
CA THR A 265 -6.31 -23.05 -7.30
C THR A 265 -5.47 -22.97 -8.57
N PHE A 266 -4.20 -22.57 -8.45
CA PHE A 266 -3.32 -22.36 -9.59
C PHE A 266 -2.18 -23.38 -9.66
N GLN A 267 -2.36 -24.56 -9.06
CA GLN A 267 -1.35 -25.63 -9.01
C GLN A 267 -0.81 -25.98 -10.41
N ALA A 268 -1.69 -25.99 -11.42
CA ALA A 268 -1.28 -26.30 -12.79
C ALA A 268 -0.34 -25.25 -13.42
N ILE A 269 -0.28 -24.01 -12.88
CA ILE A 269 0.66 -22.99 -13.34
C ILE A 269 2.00 -23.19 -12.59
N PRO A 270 3.13 -23.38 -13.32
CA PRO A 270 4.44 -23.58 -12.70
C PRO A 270 4.78 -22.50 -11.67
N ASN A 271 5.33 -22.87 -10.52
CA ASN A 271 5.58 -21.89 -9.46
C ASN A 271 6.62 -20.85 -9.86
N LYS A 272 7.65 -21.24 -10.63
CA LYS A 272 8.63 -20.30 -11.19
C LYS A 272 7.94 -19.21 -12.03
N ALA A 273 6.92 -19.56 -12.83
CA ALA A 273 6.19 -18.60 -13.64
C ALA A 273 5.37 -17.63 -12.77
N ARG A 274 4.66 -18.15 -11.76
CA ARG A 274 3.90 -17.34 -10.80
C ARG A 274 4.81 -16.41 -10.00
N TYR A 275 5.93 -16.91 -9.50
CA TYR A 275 6.88 -16.10 -8.74
C TYR A 275 7.51 -15.01 -9.60
N GLN A 276 7.95 -15.34 -10.81
CA GLN A 276 8.53 -14.34 -11.71
C GLN A 276 7.52 -13.25 -12.07
N PHE A 277 6.22 -13.57 -12.19
CA PHE A 277 5.18 -12.56 -12.37
C PHE A 277 5.11 -11.58 -11.19
N LEU A 278 5.19 -12.10 -9.96
CA LEU A 278 5.20 -11.28 -8.75
C LEU A 278 6.50 -10.45 -8.64
N LEU A 279 7.65 -11.02 -8.98
CA LEU A 279 8.97 -10.37 -8.96
C LEU A 279 9.09 -9.27 -10.02
N ASP A 280 8.59 -9.53 -11.23
CA ASP A 280 8.63 -8.59 -12.36
C ASP A 280 8.07 -7.21 -11.98
N GLN A 281 7.14 -7.15 -11.03
CA GLN A 281 6.56 -5.94 -10.45
C GLN A 281 6.47 -6.04 -8.91
N ALA A 282 7.54 -6.46 -8.23
CA ALA A 282 7.49 -6.68 -6.79
C ALA A 282 7.10 -5.43 -5.97
N GLN A 283 7.46 -4.21 -6.39
CA GLN A 283 6.96 -3.00 -5.73
C GLN A 283 5.42 -2.96 -5.74
N PHE A 284 4.77 -3.28 -6.86
CA PHE A 284 3.31 -3.35 -6.95
C PHE A 284 2.74 -4.45 -6.04
N SER A 285 3.33 -5.65 -6.06
CA SER A 285 2.93 -6.76 -5.20
C SER A 285 3.00 -6.38 -3.71
N ILE A 286 4.07 -5.68 -3.29
CA ILE A 286 4.20 -5.18 -1.92
C ILE A 286 3.24 -4.02 -1.64
N MET A 287 3.07 -3.08 -2.58
CA MET A 287 2.14 -1.95 -2.45
C MET A 287 0.70 -2.42 -2.24
N ASN A 288 0.27 -3.51 -2.88
CA ASN A 288 -1.10 -4.01 -2.74
C ASN A 288 -1.49 -4.31 -1.29
N PHE A 289 -0.57 -4.76 -0.43
CA PHE A 289 -0.89 -4.97 0.99
C PHE A 289 -0.47 -3.84 1.90
N MET A 290 0.21 -2.81 1.38
CA MET A 290 0.60 -1.58 2.10
C MET A 290 -0.36 -0.41 1.86
N LYS A 291 -1.10 -0.45 0.74
CA LYS A 291 -2.13 0.52 0.35
C LYS A 291 -3.52 -0.13 0.14
N GLY A 292 -3.60 -1.45 0.27
CA GLY A 292 -4.81 -2.22 0.04
C GLY A 292 -5.82 -2.17 1.17
N PRO A 293 -6.87 -3.01 1.06
CA PRO A 293 -8.02 -2.99 1.96
C PRO A 293 -7.65 -3.23 3.44
N VAL A 294 -6.57 -3.98 3.71
CA VAL A 294 -6.14 -4.30 5.08
C VAL A 294 -5.61 -3.11 5.87
N CYS A 295 -5.08 -2.07 5.22
CA CYS A 295 -4.37 -0.97 5.89
C CYS A 295 -5.29 0.09 6.50
N ARG A 296 -6.54 -0.23 6.86
CA ARG A 296 -7.43 0.68 7.60
C ARG A 296 -7.35 0.39 9.09
N GLY A 297 -6.69 1.28 9.83
CA GLY A 297 -6.59 1.24 11.29
C GLY A 297 -5.24 0.70 11.79
N GLN A 298 -4.86 1.10 13.01
CA GLN A 298 -3.55 0.77 13.60
C GLN A 298 -3.32 -0.73 13.77
N VAL A 299 -4.35 -1.49 14.15
CA VAL A 299 -4.24 -2.94 14.43
C VAL A 299 -3.64 -3.72 13.26
N ALA A 300 -3.92 -3.31 12.02
CA ALA A 300 -3.42 -3.96 10.81
C ALA A 300 -1.95 -3.63 10.49
N LEU A 301 -1.43 -2.46 10.92
CA LEU A 301 -0.07 -2.01 10.60
C LEU A 301 0.92 -2.22 11.76
N ASN A 302 0.44 -2.56 12.96
CA ASN A 302 1.28 -2.89 14.11
C ASN A 302 2.00 -4.27 14.00
N VAL A 303 2.04 -4.88 12.81
CA VAL A 303 2.84 -6.09 12.47
C VAL A 303 4.26 -5.79 12.03
N ILE A 304 4.55 -4.55 11.62
CA ILE A 304 5.78 -4.21 10.92
C ILE A 304 6.50 -3.08 11.64
N ASN A 305 7.82 -3.04 11.50
CA ASN A 305 8.61 -1.90 11.96
C ASN A 305 8.36 -0.69 11.05
N ASP A 306 8.60 0.51 11.58
CA ASP A 306 8.41 1.77 10.83
C ASP A 306 9.35 1.90 9.62
N ASN A 307 10.49 1.19 9.64
CA ASN A 307 11.43 1.09 8.53
C ASN A 307 12.01 -0.34 8.46
N PHE A 308 11.89 -0.98 7.30
CA PHE A 308 12.56 -2.25 6.99
C PHE A 308 12.80 -2.41 5.49
N TRP A 309 13.83 -3.20 5.17
CA TRP A 309 14.21 -3.49 3.79
C TRP A 309 13.74 -4.88 3.38
N VAL A 310 13.30 -5.00 2.14
CA VAL A 310 12.79 -6.23 1.54
C VAL A 310 13.62 -6.56 0.30
N PHE A 311 13.94 -7.84 0.15
CA PHE A 311 14.51 -8.41 -1.06
C PHE A 311 14.07 -9.87 -1.19
N PHE A 312 14.42 -10.52 -2.29
CA PHE A 312 13.74 -11.73 -2.73
C PHE A 312 14.71 -12.88 -2.97
N LEU A 313 14.27 -14.12 -2.71
CA LEU A 313 15.01 -15.31 -3.14
C LEU A 313 14.99 -15.41 -4.67
N SER A 314 16.06 -15.92 -5.26
CA SER A 314 16.16 -16.13 -6.71
C SER A 314 15.17 -17.18 -7.21
N PRO A 315 14.42 -16.92 -8.30
CA PRO A 315 13.55 -17.91 -8.94
C PRO A 315 14.35 -19.05 -9.59
N ASP A 316 15.67 -18.89 -9.80
CA ASP A 316 16.50 -19.91 -10.43
C ASP A 316 16.95 -21.01 -9.48
N ASN A 317 16.82 -20.79 -8.18
CA ASN A 317 17.12 -21.79 -7.16
C ASN A 317 15.88 -22.64 -6.82
N PHE A 318 14.76 -22.48 -7.53
CA PHE A 318 13.54 -23.28 -7.34
C PHE A 318 13.76 -24.78 -7.55
N ASP A 319 14.65 -25.14 -8.46
CA ASP A 319 15.01 -26.53 -8.72
C ASP A 319 15.77 -27.17 -7.54
N GLN A 320 16.21 -26.34 -6.58
CA GLN A 320 16.90 -26.76 -5.36
C GLN A 320 16.03 -26.57 -4.12
N PHE A 321 15.33 -25.43 -3.96
CA PHE A 321 14.37 -25.22 -2.87
C PHE A 321 13.53 -23.92 -2.99
N PRO A 322 12.19 -23.96 -2.75
CA PRO A 322 11.33 -25.15 -2.74
C PRO A 322 10.94 -25.56 -4.17
N THR A 323 11.01 -26.87 -4.46
CA THR A 323 10.52 -27.42 -5.73
C THR A 323 9.00 -27.37 -5.83
N ASP A 324 8.46 -27.45 -7.05
CA ASP A 324 7.01 -27.51 -7.28
C ASP A 324 6.35 -28.64 -6.46
N ASN A 325 6.98 -29.81 -6.43
CA ASN A 325 6.52 -30.96 -5.65
C ASN A 325 6.45 -30.67 -4.14
N PHE A 326 7.42 -29.94 -3.59
CA PHE A 326 7.42 -29.61 -2.17
C PHE A 326 6.27 -28.65 -1.82
N ILE A 327 6.04 -27.64 -2.65
CA ILE A 327 4.94 -26.69 -2.45
C ILE A 327 3.58 -27.40 -2.57
N ASP A 328 3.43 -28.24 -3.58
CA ASP A 328 2.20 -28.99 -3.84
C ASP A 328 1.88 -29.95 -2.70
N ALA A 329 2.89 -30.70 -2.21
CA ALA A 329 2.75 -31.55 -1.03
C ALA A 329 2.40 -30.74 0.24
N SER A 330 2.82 -29.48 0.29
CA SER A 330 2.58 -28.57 1.41
C SER A 330 1.32 -27.72 1.26
N ALA A 331 0.58 -27.80 0.15
CA ALA A 331 -0.50 -26.86 -0.16
C ALA A 331 -1.61 -26.83 0.91
N ASN A 332 -1.86 -27.96 1.58
CA ASN A 332 -2.80 -28.04 2.72
C ASN A 332 -2.30 -27.33 3.99
N LEU A 333 -0.98 -27.23 4.18
CA LEU A 333 -0.35 -26.50 5.29
C LEU A 333 -0.33 -24.99 5.03
N LEU A 334 -0.37 -24.59 3.76
CA LEU A 334 -0.38 -23.19 3.30
C LEU A 334 -1.79 -22.58 3.22
N GLU A 335 -2.78 -23.23 3.84
CA GLU A 335 -4.15 -22.72 3.94
C GLU A 335 -4.18 -21.36 4.68
N MET A 336 -5.04 -20.45 4.24
CA MET A 336 -5.15 -19.08 4.77
C MET A 336 -6.48 -18.81 5.48
N PRO A 337 -6.55 -17.83 6.40
CA PRO A 337 -7.74 -17.51 7.18
C PRO A 337 -9.01 -17.21 6.36
N ALA A 338 -8.86 -16.74 5.13
CA ALA A 338 -9.99 -16.48 4.23
C ALA A 338 -10.79 -17.76 3.90
N SER A 339 -10.19 -18.95 3.98
CA SER A 339 -10.89 -20.23 3.75
C SER A 339 -11.95 -20.55 4.83
N THR A 340 -11.85 -19.92 5.99
CA THR A 340 -12.72 -20.17 7.16
C THR A 340 -13.49 -18.92 7.61
N SER A 341 -13.56 -17.87 6.78
CA SER A 341 -14.16 -16.56 7.16
C SER A 341 -15.62 -16.65 7.63
N ASP A 342 -16.31 -17.72 7.28
CA ASP A 342 -17.75 -17.89 7.53
C ASP A 342 -18.05 -18.63 8.85
N LYS A 343 -17.03 -18.90 9.67
CA LYS A 343 -17.14 -19.71 10.91
C LYS A 343 -16.69 -18.92 12.14
N ALA A 344 -17.55 -18.85 13.16
CA ALA A 344 -17.41 -17.98 14.35
C ALA A 344 -16.50 -18.55 15.48
N LEU A 345 -15.32 -19.10 15.18
CA LEU A 345 -14.45 -19.78 16.19
C LEU A 345 -12.95 -19.42 16.08
N SER A 346 -12.60 -18.13 16.17
CA SER A 346 -11.25 -17.57 15.98
C SER A 346 -10.06 -18.28 16.68
N LEU A 347 -10.15 -18.55 18.00
CA LEU A 347 -9.02 -19.12 18.77
C LEU A 347 -8.65 -20.56 18.36
N LEU A 348 -9.63 -21.38 18.00
CA LEU A 348 -9.40 -22.76 17.54
C LEU A 348 -8.74 -22.76 16.16
N TYR A 349 -9.13 -21.84 15.28
CA TYR A 349 -8.51 -21.69 13.96
C TYR A 349 -7.09 -21.14 14.03
N TRP A 350 -6.80 -20.19 14.93
CA TRP A 350 -5.43 -19.73 15.14
C TRP A 350 -4.50 -20.88 15.55
N ARG A 351 -4.90 -21.72 16.53
CA ARG A 351 -4.10 -22.89 16.92
C ARG A 351 -3.87 -23.87 15.76
N LYS A 352 -4.89 -24.05 14.90
CA LYS A 352 -4.77 -24.84 13.67
C LYS A 352 -3.71 -24.24 12.74
N TYR A 353 -3.78 -22.95 12.44
CA TYR A 353 -2.83 -22.27 11.55
C TYR A 353 -1.41 -22.25 12.13
N ALA A 354 -1.26 -22.01 13.43
CA ALA A 354 0.03 -22.07 14.12
C ALA A 354 0.67 -23.47 13.98
N LYS A 355 -0.12 -24.53 14.17
CA LYS A 355 0.34 -25.92 13.97
C LYS A 355 0.69 -26.21 12.51
N GLN A 356 -0.14 -25.76 11.56
CA GLN A 356 0.13 -25.91 10.12
C GLN A 356 1.43 -25.22 9.73
N GLN A 357 1.67 -23.99 10.19
CA GLN A 357 2.92 -23.27 9.97
C GLN A 357 4.11 -24.00 10.60
N GLN A 358 3.99 -24.46 11.85
CA GLN A 358 5.04 -25.21 12.52
C GLN A 358 5.43 -26.47 11.74
N THR A 359 4.43 -27.26 11.31
CA THR A 359 4.66 -28.45 10.48
C THR A 359 5.27 -28.10 9.13
N TYR A 360 4.83 -27.00 8.49
CA TYR A 360 5.42 -26.54 7.23
C TYR A 360 6.90 -26.20 7.38
N VAL A 361 7.26 -25.44 8.43
CA VAL A 361 8.65 -25.09 8.74
C VAL A 361 9.47 -26.34 9.03
N GLN A 362 8.96 -27.29 9.83
CA GLN A 362 9.63 -28.56 10.09
C GLN A 362 9.89 -29.36 8.81
N ASN A 363 8.89 -29.47 7.93
CA ASN A 363 9.04 -30.15 6.64
C ASN A 363 10.07 -29.46 5.75
N LYS A 364 10.10 -28.12 5.76
CA LYS A 364 11.11 -27.32 5.05
C LYS A 364 12.51 -27.60 5.59
N MET A 365 12.69 -27.62 6.91
CA MET A 365 14.00 -27.89 7.52
C MET A 365 14.48 -29.32 7.27
N ALA A 366 13.59 -30.31 7.38
CA ALA A 366 13.89 -31.71 7.04
C ALA A 366 14.30 -31.84 5.57
N TYR A 367 13.56 -31.21 4.66
CA TYR A 367 13.91 -31.19 3.24
C TYR A 367 15.29 -30.57 2.98
N LEU A 368 15.59 -29.42 3.61
CA LEU A 368 16.90 -28.76 3.50
C LEU A 368 18.05 -29.64 4.03
N HIS A 369 17.80 -30.42 5.08
CA HIS A 369 18.75 -31.39 5.60
C HIS A 369 18.96 -32.56 4.62
N ASP A 370 17.88 -33.10 4.05
CA ASP A 370 17.93 -34.24 3.13
C ASP A 370 18.65 -33.93 1.80
N ILE A 371 18.51 -32.71 1.29
CA ILE A 371 19.28 -32.26 0.11
C ILE A 371 20.76 -31.99 0.43
N GLY A 372 21.14 -32.04 1.70
CA GLY A 372 22.53 -31.92 2.13
C GLY A 372 23.14 -30.54 1.87
N LEU A 373 22.38 -29.47 2.15
CA LEU A 373 22.80 -28.08 1.92
C LEU A 373 24.21 -27.82 2.48
N GLN A 374 25.14 -27.45 1.61
CA GLN A 374 26.54 -27.21 1.95
C GLN A 374 26.76 -25.78 2.45
N THR A 375 27.83 -25.57 3.23
CA THR A 375 28.22 -24.25 3.75
C THR A 375 28.34 -23.18 2.67
N ASN A 376 28.87 -23.54 1.49
CA ASN A 376 29.04 -22.59 0.39
C ASN A 376 27.74 -22.23 -0.34
N GLU A 377 26.61 -22.90 -0.06
CA GLU A 377 25.33 -22.67 -0.76
C GLU A 377 24.45 -21.62 -0.06
N LEU A 378 24.70 -21.31 1.22
CA LEU A 378 24.07 -20.18 1.93
C LEU A 378 24.79 -18.86 1.63
N ASN A 379 24.73 -18.41 0.38
CA ASN A 379 25.47 -17.25 -0.11
C ASN A 379 24.56 -16.23 -0.86
N LEU A 380 25.14 -15.23 -1.53
CA LEU A 380 24.38 -14.19 -2.26
C LEU A 380 23.68 -14.71 -3.53
N ASP A 381 24.07 -15.83 -4.09
CA ASP A 381 23.44 -16.46 -5.27
C ASP A 381 22.01 -16.92 -4.95
N LEU A 382 21.67 -17.06 -3.66
CA LEU A 382 20.30 -17.28 -3.19
C LEU A 382 19.38 -16.09 -3.43
N ILE A 383 19.94 -14.90 -3.63
CA ILE A 383 19.18 -13.65 -3.77
C ILE A 383 18.89 -13.41 -5.25
N TRP A 384 17.66 -12.97 -5.54
CA TRP A 384 17.32 -12.47 -6.85
C TRP A 384 18.04 -11.15 -7.12
N SER A 385 18.96 -11.14 -8.07
CA SER A 385 19.73 -9.94 -8.45
C SER A 385 18.85 -8.86 -9.10
N GLY A 386 17.65 -9.22 -9.54
CA GLY A 386 16.79 -8.39 -10.39
C GLY A 386 17.01 -8.63 -11.88
N GLU A 387 18.20 -9.09 -12.28
CA GLU A 387 18.58 -9.20 -13.71
C GLU A 387 18.33 -7.88 -14.49
N GLY A 388 18.60 -6.74 -13.86
CA GLY A 388 18.30 -5.41 -14.38
C GLY A 388 16.88 -4.90 -14.08
N ASN A 389 16.03 -5.69 -13.45
CA ASN A 389 14.74 -5.24 -12.92
C ASN A 389 14.95 -4.37 -11.67
N PRO A 390 14.36 -3.16 -11.59
CA PRO A 390 14.58 -2.25 -10.47
C PRO A 390 13.82 -2.64 -9.18
N ASN A 391 13.12 -3.78 -9.15
CA ASN A 391 12.33 -4.24 -8.01
C ASN A 391 13.05 -5.26 -7.10
N ALA A 392 14.33 -5.56 -7.35
CA ALA A 392 15.10 -6.56 -6.59
C ALA A 392 15.22 -6.23 -5.09
N THR A 393 15.24 -4.95 -4.77
CA THR A 393 15.31 -4.42 -3.40
C THR A 393 14.27 -3.34 -3.23
N LEU A 394 13.62 -3.33 -2.07
CA LEU A 394 12.58 -2.38 -1.73
C LEU A 394 12.77 -1.87 -0.30
N THR A 395 12.30 -0.65 -0.04
CA THR A 395 12.21 -0.07 1.30
C THR A 395 10.75 0.20 1.63
N ILE A 396 10.32 -0.28 2.80
CA ILE A 396 8.99 -0.05 3.34
C ILE A 396 9.12 0.91 4.51
N LEU A 397 8.36 2.01 4.44
CA LEU A 397 8.29 3.05 5.47
C LEU A 397 6.84 3.14 5.97
N ARG A 398 6.58 2.75 7.21
CA ARG A 398 5.25 2.87 7.84
C ARG A 398 5.15 4.23 8.54
N HIS A 399 4.02 4.89 8.29
CA HIS A 399 3.64 6.21 8.78
C HIS A 399 2.38 6.08 9.63
N PHE A 400 2.51 5.47 10.82
CA PHE A 400 1.39 5.13 11.73
C PHE A 400 0.36 4.18 11.10
N ASP A 401 -0.66 4.72 10.44
CA ASP A 401 -1.78 4.00 9.83
C ASP A 401 -1.74 4.06 8.28
N SER A 402 -0.56 4.31 7.71
CA SER A 402 -0.29 4.21 6.27
C SER A 402 1.14 3.73 6.02
N ALA A 403 1.48 3.38 4.78
CA ALA A 403 2.85 2.99 4.43
C ALA A 403 3.23 3.44 3.01
N SER A 404 4.53 3.53 2.78
CA SER A 404 5.16 3.83 1.49
C SER A 404 6.11 2.71 1.10
N VAL A 405 6.17 2.39 -0.19
CA VAL A 405 7.07 1.39 -0.73
C VAL A 405 7.90 2.06 -1.83
N THR A 406 9.22 2.04 -1.67
CA THR A 406 10.16 2.62 -2.65
C THR A 406 11.11 1.54 -3.17
N LYS A 407 11.58 1.70 -4.41
CA LYS A 407 12.61 0.83 -5.01
C LYS A 407 13.98 1.19 -4.42
N GLY A 408 14.81 0.18 -4.17
CA GLY A 408 16.12 0.32 -3.55
C GLY A 408 16.10 0.30 -2.02
N PHE A 409 17.30 0.34 -1.44
CA PHE A 409 17.53 0.46 -0.01
C PHE A 409 17.70 1.95 0.30
N VAL A 410 16.64 2.54 0.83
CA VAL A 410 16.42 3.97 0.97
C VAL A 410 16.34 4.29 2.47
N GLY A 411 16.85 5.46 2.87
CA GLY A 411 16.87 5.89 4.26
C GLY A 411 17.91 5.17 5.13
N PRO A 412 17.79 5.28 6.47
CA PRO A 412 18.74 4.67 7.40
C PRO A 412 18.64 3.15 7.39
N THR A 413 19.75 2.47 7.66
CA THR A 413 19.78 1.01 7.78
C THR A 413 18.82 0.52 8.87
N PRO A 414 17.82 -0.30 8.54
CA PRO A 414 16.77 -0.67 9.47
C PRO A 414 17.22 -1.67 10.53
N LYS A 415 16.39 -1.80 11.57
CA LYS A 415 16.53 -2.85 12.60
C LYS A 415 16.45 -4.24 11.96
N THR A 416 15.42 -4.47 11.14
CA THR A 416 15.08 -5.76 10.51
C THR A 416 15.13 -5.68 8.98
N ALA A 417 15.31 -6.83 8.34
CA ALA A 417 15.22 -7.00 6.90
C ALA A 417 14.54 -8.33 6.56
N TRP A 418 13.83 -8.40 5.44
CA TRP A 418 13.06 -9.56 5.01
C TRP A 418 13.62 -10.12 3.71
N LEU A 419 13.95 -11.42 3.72
CA LEU A 419 14.22 -12.19 2.52
C LEU A 419 12.99 -13.02 2.17
N ILE A 420 12.23 -12.52 1.20
CA ILE A 420 10.93 -13.06 0.82
C ILE A 420 11.11 -14.18 -0.22
N SER A 421 10.53 -15.34 0.07
CA SER A 421 10.40 -16.45 -0.87
C SER A 421 9.05 -16.38 -1.61
N TYR A 422 8.89 -17.20 -2.65
CA TYR A 422 7.62 -17.28 -3.37
C TYR A 422 6.42 -17.67 -2.49
N PRO A 423 6.46 -18.75 -1.68
CA PRO A 423 5.32 -19.07 -0.81
C PRO A 423 4.95 -17.91 0.11
N ILE A 424 5.94 -17.15 0.62
CA ILE A 424 5.68 -15.98 1.45
C ILE A 424 5.00 -14.88 0.64
N LEU A 425 5.54 -14.50 -0.53
CA LEU A 425 5.01 -13.40 -1.33
C LEU A 425 3.56 -13.65 -1.78
N GLU A 426 3.27 -14.84 -2.29
CA GLU A 426 1.93 -15.21 -2.75
C GLU A 426 0.94 -15.32 -1.56
N ARG A 427 1.37 -15.85 -0.40
CA ARG A 427 0.54 -15.88 0.82
C ARG A 427 0.22 -14.48 1.32
N ILE A 428 1.18 -13.56 1.32
CA ILE A 428 0.93 -12.17 1.73
C ILE A 428 -0.16 -11.55 0.85
N HIS A 429 -0.10 -11.74 -0.48
CA HIS A 429 -1.13 -11.22 -1.40
C HIS A 429 -2.53 -11.76 -1.08
N TYR A 430 -2.69 -13.08 -0.95
CA TYR A 430 -4.01 -13.64 -0.67
C TYR A 430 -4.49 -13.40 0.76
N LEU A 431 -3.59 -13.28 1.73
CA LEU A 431 -3.93 -12.97 3.10
C LEU A 431 -4.45 -11.53 3.23
N LEU A 432 -3.77 -10.57 2.61
CA LEU A 432 -3.94 -9.14 2.88
C LEU A 432 -4.67 -8.37 1.77
N VAL A 433 -4.80 -8.95 0.58
CA VAL A 433 -5.31 -8.27 -0.62
C VAL A 433 -6.49 -9.01 -1.23
N ALA A 434 -6.30 -10.24 -1.71
CA ALA A 434 -7.38 -10.98 -2.36
C ALA A 434 -8.38 -11.54 -1.35
N GLY A 435 -7.91 -12.03 -0.20
CA GLY A 435 -8.75 -12.66 0.83
C GLY A 435 -9.20 -11.74 1.95
N PHE A 436 -8.63 -10.53 2.05
CA PHE A 436 -8.96 -9.62 3.14
C PHE A 436 -10.32 -8.95 2.94
N ASP A 437 -11.11 -8.97 3.99
CA ASP A 437 -12.50 -8.58 3.98
C ASP A 437 -12.75 -7.41 4.93
N VAL A 438 -12.83 -6.19 4.38
CA VAL A 438 -13.01 -4.94 5.17
C VAL A 438 -14.33 -4.89 5.92
N TYR A 439 -15.34 -5.62 5.44
CA TYR A 439 -16.64 -5.78 6.10
C TYR A 439 -16.72 -7.10 6.88
N GLY A 440 -15.62 -7.86 6.94
CA GLY A 440 -15.50 -9.07 7.74
C GLY A 440 -15.56 -8.75 9.23
N ASN A 441 -15.91 -9.77 10.02
CA ASN A 441 -15.96 -9.63 11.48
C ASN A 441 -14.56 -9.38 12.08
N LEU A 442 -14.52 -8.93 13.33
CA LEU A 442 -13.28 -8.71 14.08
C LEU A 442 -12.39 -9.97 14.13
N GLU A 443 -13.00 -11.15 14.12
CA GLU A 443 -12.29 -12.44 14.14
C GLU A 443 -11.43 -12.68 12.89
N HIS A 444 -11.96 -12.34 11.71
CA HIS A 444 -11.22 -12.43 10.45
C HIS A 444 -10.01 -11.48 10.46
N GLN A 445 -10.21 -10.25 10.92
CA GLN A 445 -9.13 -9.26 11.01
C GLN A 445 -8.04 -9.71 12.00
N LEU A 446 -8.42 -10.23 13.16
CA LEU A 446 -7.49 -10.78 14.15
C LEU A 446 -6.70 -11.99 13.63
N THR A 447 -7.38 -12.95 13.01
CA THR A 447 -6.73 -14.18 12.50
C THR A 447 -5.78 -13.87 11.36
N THR A 448 -6.15 -12.95 10.48
CA THR A 448 -5.27 -12.43 9.41
C THR A 448 -4.01 -11.79 9.99
N ARG A 449 -4.19 -10.92 11.00
CA ARG A 449 -3.10 -10.24 11.71
C ARG A 449 -2.14 -11.23 12.38
N LEU A 450 -2.66 -12.26 13.02
CA LEU A 450 -1.84 -13.31 13.66
C LEU A 450 -1.10 -14.17 12.63
N TYR A 451 -1.73 -14.47 11.49
CA TYR A 451 -1.08 -15.23 10.42
C TYR A 451 0.06 -14.44 9.76
N MET A 452 -0.07 -13.11 9.67
CA MET A 452 0.98 -12.25 9.12
C MET A 452 2.28 -12.29 9.94
N ASP A 453 2.20 -12.50 11.26
CA ASP A 453 3.40 -12.68 12.09
C ASP A 453 4.23 -13.88 11.64
N PHE A 454 3.58 -14.99 11.26
CA PHE A 454 4.27 -16.16 10.75
C PHE A 454 5.03 -15.87 9.45
N LEU A 455 4.39 -15.15 8.52
CA LEU A 455 5.01 -14.78 7.24
C LEU A 455 6.19 -13.84 7.42
N ARG A 456 6.05 -12.85 8.33
CA ARG A 456 7.12 -11.93 8.71
C ARG A 456 8.29 -12.68 9.34
N MET A 457 8.04 -13.49 10.36
CA MET A 457 9.06 -14.26 11.07
C MET A 457 9.80 -15.23 10.13
N GLU A 458 9.09 -15.84 9.18
CA GLU A 458 9.71 -16.70 8.17
C GLU A 458 10.63 -15.90 7.23
N ALA A 459 10.22 -14.71 6.77
CA ALA A 459 11.04 -13.85 5.92
C ALA A 459 12.27 -13.27 6.66
N GLU A 460 12.10 -12.91 7.93
CA GLU A 460 13.18 -12.49 8.83
C GLU A 460 14.18 -13.63 9.07
N SER A 461 13.68 -14.85 9.30
CA SER A 461 14.51 -16.05 9.44
C SER A 461 15.29 -16.36 8.18
N ASN A 462 14.69 -16.24 6.99
CA ASN A 462 15.42 -16.39 5.72
C ASN A 462 16.58 -15.38 5.60
N PHE A 463 16.41 -14.15 6.09
CA PHE A 463 17.52 -13.18 6.12
C PHE A 463 18.61 -13.62 7.10
N ILE A 464 18.21 -14.03 8.32
CA ILE A 464 19.14 -14.43 9.38
C ILE A 464 19.97 -15.65 8.98
N SER A 465 19.45 -16.56 8.16
CA SER A 465 20.20 -17.75 7.71
C SER A 465 21.46 -17.40 6.90
N LEU A 466 21.49 -16.22 6.25
CA LEU A 466 22.66 -15.73 5.52
C LEU A 466 23.73 -15.11 6.44
N LEU A 467 23.44 -14.88 7.72
CA LEU A 467 24.41 -14.35 8.68
C LEU A 467 25.33 -15.46 9.22
N PRO A 468 26.50 -15.11 9.79
CA PRO A 468 27.38 -16.08 10.44
C PRO A 468 26.63 -16.85 11.52
N LYS A 469 26.77 -18.18 11.55
CA LYS A 469 26.02 -19.09 12.43
C LYS A 469 26.08 -18.64 13.91
N ALA A 470 27.27 -18.26 14.37
CA ALA A 470 27.49 -17.79 15.73
C ALA A 470 26.77 -16.46 16.09
N LYS A 471 26.32 -15.68 15.11
CA LYS A 471 25.67 -14.37 15.31
C LYS A 471 24.15 -14.42 15.15
N ARG A 472 23.61 -15.45 14.51
CA ARG A 472 22.17 -15.59 14.18
C ARG A 472 21.27 -15.41 15.40
N LYS A 473 21.54 -16.15 16.48
CA LYS A 473 20.72 -16.14 17.71
C LYS A 473 20.68 -14.76 18.37
N ALA A 474 21.84 -14.15 18.61
CA ALA A 474 21.92 -12.86 19.28
C ALA A 474 21.22 -11.74 18.48
N ILE A 475 21.33 -11.75 17.15
CA ILE A 475 20.66 -10.78 16.28
C ILE A 475 19.14 -11.00 16.29
N HIS A 476 18.69 -12.25 16.22
CA HIS A 476 17.27 -12.57 16.24
C HIS A 476 16.64 -12.21 17.61
N GLU A 477 17.30 -12.55 18.72
CA GLU A 477 16.88 -12.17 20.08
C GLU A 477 16.81 -10.65 20.26
N TYR A 478 17.72 -9.89 19.66
CA TYR A 478 17.65 -8.44 19.66
C TYR A 478 16.40 -7.91 18.92
N TRP A 479 15.97 -8.58 17.84
CA TRP A 479 14.77 -8.17 17.10
C TRP A 479 13.48 -8.35 17.91
N TYR A 480 13.49 -9.33 18.81
CA TYR A 480 12.37 -9.73 19.67
C TYR A 480 12.63 -9.49 21.16
N ARG A 481 13.50 -8.53 21.52
CA ARG A 481 13.77 -8.25 22.94
C ARG A 481 12.49 -7.82 23.66
N GLY A 482 12.35 -8.28 24.90
CA GLY A 482 11.18 -8.01 25.74
C GLY A 482 9.93 -8.82 25.40
N THR A 483 10.00 -9.82 24.53
CA THR A 483 8.90 -10.80 24.37
C THR A 483 8.92 -11.87 25.46
N SER A 484 7.77 -12.52 25.69
CA SER A 484 7.67 -13.68 26.59
C SER A 484 8.43 -14.89 26.05
N ASP A 485 8.80 -15.80 26.94
CA ASP A 485 9.54 -17.01 26.55
C ASP A 485 8.71 -17.93 25.65
N ASP A 486 7.37 -17.98 25.80
CA ASP A 486 6.49 -18.71 24.86
C ASP A 486 6.59 -18.20 23.41
N ILE A 487 6.69 -16.87 23.23
CA ILE A 487 6.87 -16.26 21.91
C ILE A 487 8.28 -16.55 21.39
N LYS A 488 9.28 -16.51 22.27
CA LYS A 488 10.65 -16.88 21.93
C LYS A 488 10.75 -18.34 21.49
N ASP A 489 10.19 -19.28 22.23
CA ASP A 489 10.23 -20.71 21.91
C ASP A 489 9.51 -21.04 20.59
N TYR A 490 8.43 -20.30 20.27
CA TYR A 490 7.77 -20.40 18.97
C TYR A 490 8.63 -19.84 17.82
N ILE A 491 9.30 -18.71 18.04
CA ILE A 491 10.13 -18.01 17.04
C ILE A 491 11.49 -18.69 16.84
N PHE A 492 12.04 -19.27 17.90
CA PHE A 492 13.34 -19.89 17.98
C PHE A 492 13.18 -21.41 18.02
N SER A 493 12.78 -22.03 16.92
CA SER A 493 13.01 -23.47 16.82
C SER A 493 14.53 -23.71 16.83
N ASP A 494 15.02 -24.57 17.71
CA ASP A 494 16.44 -24.93 17.75
C ASP A 494 16.93 -25.45 16.40
N ASP A 495 16.03 -26.07 15.62
CA ASP A 495 16.26 -26.56 14.25
C ASP A 495 16.74 -25.44 13.30
N PHE A 496 16.23 -24.21 13.44
CA PHE A 496 16.63 -23.10 12.57
C PHE A 496 18.12 -22.77 12.71
N TYR A 497 18.66 -22.88 13.93
CA TYR A 497 20.10 -22.68 14.17
C TYR A 497 20.96 -23.85 13.68
N GLN A 498 20.34 -24.98 13.26
CA GLN A 498 21.06 -26.13 12.73
C GLN A 498 21.49 -25.97 11.27
N LEU A 499 21.00 -24.96 10.54
CA LEU A 499 21.50 -24.64 9.19
C LEU A 499 23.04 -24.53 9.18
N PRO A 500 23.70 -24.89 8.06
CA PRO A 500 25.14 -24.80 7.93
C PRO A 500 25.66 -23.36 8.10
N GLU A 501 26.97 -23.22 8.21
CA GLU A 501 27.61 -21.89 8.22
C GLU A 501 27.27 -21.12 6.94
N SER A 502 27.29 -19.80 7.00
CA SER A 502 27.07 -18.96 5.82
C SER A 502 28.24 -19.08 4.84
N GLY A 503 27.94 -19.13 3.55
CA GLY A 503 28.90 -19.04 2.46
C GLY A 503 29.31 -17.59 2.14
N VAL A 504 28.66 -16.59 2.75
CA VAL A 504 29.03 -15.18 2.60
C VAL A 504 30.30 -14.90 3.40
N SER A 505 31.29 -14.28 2.76
CA SER A 505 32.53 -13.85 3.42
C SER A 505 32.31 -12.53 4.17
N TYR A 506 32.55 -12.53 5.49
CA TYR A 506 32.45 -11.37 6.36
C TYR A 506 33.82 -10.88 6.84
N THR A 507 33.97 -9.56 6.95
CA THR A 507 35.23 -8.88 7.31
C THR A 507 35.08 -7.88 8.44
N THR A 508 33.84 -7.61 8.87
CA THR A 508 33.52 -6.64 9.92
C THR A 508 32.90 -7.29 11.15
N ASP A 509 32.91 -6.58 12.28
CA ASP A 509 32.20 -6.98 13.50
C ASP A 509 30.67 -6.71 13.43
N THR A 510 30.21 -6.12 12.33
CA THR A 510 28.81 -5.77 12.06
C THR A 510 28.26 -6.54 10.86
N PRO A 511 28.15 -7.89 10.93
CA PRO A 511 27.82 -8.72 9.77
C PRO A 511 26.43 -8.43 9.18
N LYS A 512 25.47 -7.93 9.98
CA LYS A 512 24.17 -7.50 9.45
C LYS A 512 24.31 -6.37 8.43
N SER A 513 25.04 -5.31 8.79
CA SER A 513 25.25 -4.16 7.91
C SER A 513 26.07 -4.57 6.69
N GLU A 514 27.15 -5.34 6.91
CA GLU A 514 27.98 -5.84 5.81
C GLU A 514 27.21 -6.75 4.83
N LEU A 515 26.30 -7.60 5.31
CA LEU A 515 25.42 -8.38 4.43
C LEU A 515 24.53 -7.45 3.60
N LEU A 516 23.87 -6.47 4.23
CA LEU A 516 23.00 -5.54 3.52
C LEU A 516 23.75 -4.71 2.46
N ASP A 517 24.99 -4.30 2.75
CA ASP A 517 25.86 -3.63 1.78
C ASP A 517 26.22 -4.54 0.60
N LYS A 518 26.55 -5.82 0.87
CA LYS A 518 26.79 -6.81 -0.19
C LYS A 518 25.54 -7.06 -1.04
N VAL A 519 24.35 -7.14 -0.43
CA VAL A 519 23.08 -7.25 -1.16
C VAL A 519 22.85 -6.00 -2.01
N ALA A 520 23.10 -4.81 -1.48
CA ALA A 520 22.96 -3.56 -2.23
C ALA A 520 23.88 -3.52 -3.45
N GLN A 521 25.12 -4.01 -3.31
CA GLN A 521 26.07 -4.14 -4.43
C GLN A 521 25.59 -5.18 -5.45
N TYR A 522 25.24 -6.39 -4.99
CA TYR A 522 24.80 -7.50 -5.85
C TYR A 522 23.55 -7.16 -6.68
N THR A 523 22.63 -6.39 -6.10
CA THR A 523 21.38 -5.97 -6.74
C THR A 523 21.47 -4.61 -7.45
N HIS A 524 22.67 -4.03 -7.57
CA HIS A 524 22.90 -2.73 -8.23
C HIS A 524 22.02 -1.59 -7.67
N ASN A 525 21.88 -1.53 -6.35
CA ASN A 525 20.96 -0.61 -5.65
C ASN A 525 21.18 0.87 -6.02
N THR A 526 22.41 1.27 -6.30
CA THR A 526 22.77 2.63 -6.70
C THR A 526 22.06 3.11 -7.98
N ALA A 527 21.66 2.19 -8.87
CA ALA A 527 20.95 2.51 -10.10
C ALA A 527 19.46 2.86 -9.88
N VAL A 528 18.90 2.48 -8.73
CA VAL A 528 17.47 2.66 -8.42
C VAL A 528 17.21 3.61 -7.24
N ASN A 529 18.26 3.98 -6.51
CA ASN A 529 18.19 4.79 -5.31
C ASN A 529 18.13 6.29 -5.61
N GLN A 530 17.04 6.74 -6.21
CA GLN A 530 16.80 8.15 -6.56
C GLN A 530 16.44 9.04 -5.35
N PHE A 531 16.05 8.42 -4.24
CA PHE A 531 15.54 9.09 -3.04
C PHE A 531 16.62 9.47 -2.04
N ASN A 532 17.70 8.68 -1.92
CA ASN A 532 18.76 9.01 -0.96
C ASN A 532 19.53 10.27 -1.37
N LEU A 533 19.85 11.08 -0.38
CA LEU A 533 20.75 12.23 -0.51
C LEU A 533 22.19 11.73 -0.33
N THR A 534 22.81 11.15 -1.36
CA THR A 534 24.20 10.69 -1.32
C THR A 534 25.17 11.72 -1.91
N ALA A 535 26.42 11.71 -1.42
CA ALA A 535 27.47 12.67 -1.80
C ALA A 535 27.78 12.72 -3.30
N ALA A 536 27.55 11.63 -4.04
CA ALA A 536 27.83 11.55 -5.48
C ALA A 536 26.87 12.39 -6.34
N ASN A 537 25.69 12.76 -5.83
CA ASN A 537 24.62 13.44 -6.59
C ASN A 537 24.01 14.63 -5.83
N SER A 538 24.69 15.17 -4.82
CA SER A 538 24.16 16.23 -3.95
C SER A 538 24.69 17.60 -4.36
N ASP A 539 23.80 18.51 -4.77
CA ASP A 539 24.10 19.93 -4.81
C ASP A 539 24.22 20.51 -3.38
N ASN A 540 24.54 21.80 -3.24
CA ASN A 540 24.71 22.41 -1.91
C ASN A 540 23.41 22.34 -1.06
N VAL A 541 22.24 22.39 -1.70
CA VAL A 541 20.94 22.29 -1.01
C VAL A 541 20.74 20.90 -0.45
N ASP A 542 21.00 19.86 -1.25
CA ASP A 542 20.91 18.47 -0.82
C ASP A 542 21.88 18.18 0.33
N GLN A 543 23.10 18.72 0.29
CA GLN A 543 24.07 18.58 1.38
C GLN A 543 23.60 19.25 2.68
N GLN A 544 22.96 20.42 2.59
CA GLN A 544 22.39 21.10 3.76
C GLN A 544 21.20 20.34 4.32
N ILE A 545 20.27 19.88 3.47
CA ILE A 545 19.10 19.10 3.88
C ILE A 545 19.52 17.74 4.49
N ALA A 546 20.56 17.09 3.95
CA ALA A 546 21.05 15.81 4.47
C ALA A 546 21.49 15.88 5.95
N LYS A 547 21.87 17.07 6.46
CA LYS A 547 22.19 17.29 7.88
C LYS A 547 21.00 17.01 8.81
N LEU A 548 19.77 17.04 8.31
CA LEU A 548 18.58 16.67 9.08
C LEU A 548 18.59 15.20 9.53
N SER A 549 19.41 14.34 8.91
CA SER A 549 19.66 12.98 9.40
C SER A 549 20.28 12.93 10.81
N ASN A 550 20.84 14.05 11.30
CA ASN A 550 21.52 14.15 12.59
C ASN A 550 20.59 14.60 13.74
N ILE A 551 19.28 14.70 13.52
CA ILE A 551 18.33 14.98 14.61
C ILE A 551 18.48 13.88 15.68
N PRO A 552 18.73 14.21 16.95
CA PRO A 552 18.94 13.20 17.98
C PRO A 552 17.68 12.35 18.19
N ALA A 553 17.86 11.02 18.25
CA ALA A 553 16.77 10.03 18.33
C ALA A 553 15.67 10.40 19.34
N GLN A 554 16.07 10.74 20.57
CA GLN A 554 15.16 11.09 21.67
C GLN A 554 14.24 12.31 21.43
N TYR A 555 14.48 13.10 20.37
CA TYR A 555 13.65 14.26 20.00
C TYR A 555 12.85 14.03 18.71
N ILE A 556 13.06 12.92 18.00
CA ILE A 556 12.34 12.62 16.75
C ILE A 556 10.84 12.46 17.00
N ASN A 557 10.45 11.96 18.17
CA ASN A 557 9.05 11.84 18.58
C ASN A 557 8.29 13.18 18.70
N ILE A 558 8.98 14.32 18.75
CA ILE A 558 8.37 15.66 18.67
C ILE A 558 7.90 15.95 17.23
N LEU A 559 8.63 15.43 16.25
CA LEU A 559 8.33 15.64 14.83
C LEU A 559 7.19 14.73 14.38
N PRO A 560 6.36 15.18 13.44
CA PRO A 560 5.37 14.31 12.85
C PRO A 560 6.05 13.30 11.91
N GLN A 561 5.45 12.12 11.77
CA GLN A 561 6.01 11.03 10.98
C GLN A 561 6.18 11.33 9.49
N VAL A 562 5.41 12.26 8.92
CA VAL A 562 5.53 12.65 7.52
C VAL A 562 5.46 14.16 7.41
N SER A 563 6.59 14.78 7.07
CA SER A 563 6.64 16.19 6.68
C SER A 563 7.18 16.35 5.26
N PHE A 564 6.63 17.28 4.50
CA PHE A 564 7.23 17.70 3.23
C PHE A 564 7.87 19.07 3.37
N ILE A 565 9.10 19.18 2.88
CA ILE A 565 9.89 20.41 2.87
C ILE A 565 10.03 20.82 1.40
N MET A 566 9.55 22.01 1.06
CA MET A 566 9.80 22.61 -0.25
C MET A 566 10.81 23.75 -0.08
N VAL A 567 12.00 23.57 -0.63
CA VAL A 567 13.02 24.61 -0.74
C VAL A 567 12.83 25.32 -2.08
N THR A 568 12.58 26.62 -2.05
CA THR A 568 12.49 27.46 -3.26
C THR A 568 13.81 28.19 -3.46
N ASP A 569 14.36 28.10 -4.67
CA ASP A 569 15.63 28.71 -5.07
C ASP A 569 15.42 29.40 -6.43
N ASP A 570 15.33 30.73 -6.42
CA ASP A 570 14.89 31.56 -7.54
C ASP A 570 13.57 31.08 -8.17
N ASN A 571 13.65 30.22 -9.20
CA ASN A 571 12.52 29.66 -9.95
C ASN A 571 12.39 28.13 -9.84
N GLU A 572 13.31 27.46 -9.14
CA GLU A 572 13.27 26.02 -8.95
C GLU A 572 12.77 25.64 -7.57
N ASN A 573 11.96 24.58 -7.52
CA ASN A 573 11.47 24.01 -6.27
C ASN A 573 12.10 22.64 -6.10
N ARG A 574 12.76 22.45 -4.96
CA ARG A 574 13.25 21.15 -4.51
C ARG A 574 12.36 20.67 -3.38
N VAL A 575 11.85 19.45 -3.49
CA VAL A 575 10.95 18.87 -2.50
C VAL A 575 11.65 17.71 -1.81
N TYR A 576 11.47 17.61 -0.49
CA TYR A 576 12.01 16.55 0.35
C TYR A 576 10.95 16.00 1.29
N SER A 577 11.09 14.74 1.66
CA SER A 577 10.29 14.08 2.70
C SER A 577 11.15 13.83 3.92
N LEU A 578 10.71 14.38 5.06
CA LEU A 578 11.28 14.09 6.38
C LEU A 578 10.36 13.11 7.09
N LEU A 579 10.86 11.90 7.32
CA LEU A 579 10.08 10.76 7.80
C LEU A 579 10.62 10.28 9.14
N GLY A 580 9.82 10.41 10.20
CA GLY A 580 10.18 9.92 11.53
C GLY A 580 9.80 8.45 11.68
N ASN A 581 10.77 7.60 12.01
CA ASN A 581 10.57 6.17 12.25
C ASN A 581 10.56 5.91 13.77
N ALA A 582 9.42 5.47 14.30
CA ALA A 582 9.31 5.10 15.71
C ALA A 582 9.95 3.73 15.95
N ALA A 583 10.94 3.69 16.85
CA ALA A 583 11.56 2.44 17.25
C ALA A 583 10.74 1.70 18.31
N HIS A 584 10.71 0.37 18.18
CA HIS A 584 10.05 -0.55 19.10
C HIS A 584 10.99 -1.67 19.55
N SER A 585 10.80 -2.16 20.77
CA SER A 585 11.52 -3.33 21.29
C SER A 585 11.24 -4.58 20.45
N ASN A 586 9.99 -4.75 20.01
CA ASN A 586 9.52 -5.76 19.06
C ASN A 586 8.13 -5.39 18.50
N VAL A 587 7.67 -6.09 17.47
CA VAL A 587 6.32 -5.95 16.86
C VAL A 587 5.50 -7.25 16.97
N ALA A 588 5.82 -8.10 17.96
CA ALA A 588 5.22 -9.43 18.13
C ALA A 588 3.86 -9.43 18.83
N HIS A 589 3.43 -8.28 19.39
CA HIS A 589 2.17 -8.16 20.13
C HIS A 589 1.17 -7.27 19.40
N LEU A 590 -0.11 -7.65 19.49
CA LEU A 590 -1.24 -6.93 18.89
C LEU A 590 -1.57 -5.60 19.57
N PHE A 591 -1.47 -5.54 20.90
CA PHE A 591 -1.93 -4.42 21.72
C PHE A 591 -0.78 -3.73 22.44
N SER A 592 -1.04 -2.56 23.02
CA SER A 592 -0.10 -1.78 23.83
C SER A 592 1.24 -1.51 23.13
N GLU A 593 1.19 -0.98 21.89
CA GLU A 593 2.39 -0.58 21.15
C GLU A 593 3.27 0.39 21.96
N ASP A 594 2.65 1.28 22.73
CA ASP A 594 3.32 2.26 23.60
C ASP A 594 4.25 1.61 24.63
N ASP A 595 3.89 0.45 25.19
CA ASP A 595 4.74 -0.27 26.17
C ASP A 595 6.06 -0.75 25.55
N ARG A 596 6.11 -0.86 24.22
CA ARG A 596 7.29 -1.31 23.46
C ARG A 596 8.05 -0.16 22.81
N ARG A 597 7.59 1.07 23.00
CA ARG A 597 8.16 2.25 22.37
C ARG A 597 9.55 2.58 22.94
N LEU A 598 10.51 2.84 22.06
CA LEU A 598 11.89 3.18 22.42
C LEU A 598 12.32 4.51 21.78
N PRO A 599 11.93 5.67 22.34
CA PRO A 599 12.23 6.97 21.73
C PRO A 599 13.73 7.23 21.53
N THR A 600 14.58 6.68 22.39
CA THR A 600 16.04 6.82 22.29
C THR A 600 16.66 6.08 21.10
N GLU A 601 15.88 5.24 20.42
CA GLU A 601 16.33 4.47 19.24
C GLU A 601 15.61 4.89 17.95
N ASP A 602 14.83 5.97 17.99
CA ASP A 602 14.21 6.51 16.78
C ASP A 602 15.23 6.86 15.73
N SER A 603 14.77 6.84 14.48
CA SER A 603 15.55 7.30 13.35
C SER A 603 14.71 8.18 12.45
N VAL A 604 15.37 8.96 11.60
CA VAL A 604 14.72 9.79 10.59
C VAL A 604 15.25 9.41 9.22
N ALA A 605 14.36 9.36 8.23
CA ALA A 605 14.75 9.30 6.82
C ALA A 605 14.47 10.65 6.17
N ILE A 606 15.51 11.27 5.60
CA ILE A 606 15.39 12.48 4.78
C ILE A 606 15.61 12.11 3.31
N LEU A 607 14.56 12.21 2.52
CA LEU A 607 14.51 11.68 1.16
C LEU A 607 14.19 12.78 0.15
N ARG A 608 14.77 12.71 -1.04
CA ARG A 608 14.42 13.56 -2.18
C ARG A 608 13.01 13.23 -2.68
N GLY A 609 12.21 14.25 -2.94
CA GLY A 609 10.83 14.13 -3.44
C GLY A 609 9.81 13.74 -2.38
N ILE A 610 8.65 13.29 -2.85
CA ILE A 610 7.48 12.94 -2.03
C ILE A 610 7.46 11.43 -1.78
N VAL A 611 7.49 11.07 -0.50
CA VAL A 611 7.34 9.70 0.01
C VAL A 611 6.32 9.73 1.14
N GLY A 612 5.13 9.18 0.88
CA GLY A 612 3.97 9.27 1.77
C GLY A 612 2.77 9.90 1.08
N SER A 613 1.57 9.46 1.43
CA SER A 613 0.31 9.99 0.85
C SER A 613 -0.47 10.90 1.80
N TYR A 614 -0.06 10.95 3.07
CA TYR A 614 -0.73 11.72 4.11
C TYR A 614 0.26 12.63 4.84
N PRO A 615 0.57 13.81 4.29
CA PRO A 615 1.41 14.77 5.00
C PRO A 615 0.74 15.21 6.29
N LYS A 616 1.53 15.28 7.37
CA LYS A 616 1.11 15.87 8.64
C LYS A 616 1.53 17.34 8.73
N THR A 617 2.67 17.69 8.13
CA THR A 617 3.22 19.05 8.11
C THR A 617 3.85 19.41 6.77
N PHE A 618 3.74 20.69 6.42
CA PHE A 618 4.42 21.29 5.29
C PHE A 618 5.38 22.37 5.77
N PHE A 619 6.58 22.41 5.19
CA PHE A 619 7.53 23.50 5.34
C PHE A 619 7.79 24.15 3.99
N ALA A 620 7.70 25.47 3.94
CA ALA A 620 8.11 26.29 2.82
C ALA A 620 9.36 27.07 3.24
N VAL A 621 10.49 26.81 2.58
CA VAL A 621 11.79 27.34 2.96
C VAL A 621 12.40 28.07 1.77
N ASP A 622 12.78 29.33 1.96
CA ASP A 622 13.58 30.04 0.97
C ASP A 622 15.04 29.55 1.03
N ARG A 623 15.72 29.48 -0.12
CA ARG A 623 17.11 29.05 -0.21
C ARG A 623 18.03 29.80 0.76
N ASN A 624 17.79 31.10 0.98
CA ASN A 624 18.59 31.95 1.85
C ASN A 624 18.38 31.64 3.34
N ASP A 625 17.22 31.12 3.71
CA ASP A 625 16.88 30.74 5.09
C ASP A 625 17.21 29.26 5.40
N LEU A 626 17.66 28.49 4.41
CA LEU A 626 17.83 27.04 4.55
C LEU A 626 18.79 26.65 5.69
N ASP A 627 19.89 27.38 5.87
CA ASP A 627 20.85 27.08 6.94
C ASP A 627 20.26 27.32 8.35
N ASP A 628 19.46 28.39 8.52
CA ASP A 628 18.73 28.68 9.75
C ASP A 628 17.65 27.62 10.02
N PHE A 629 16.89 27.23 8.98
CA PHE A 629 15.87 26.18 9.08
C PHE A 629 16.49 24.85 9.54
N VAL A 630 17.54 24.39 8.87
CA VAL A 630 18.24 23.13 9.20
C VAL A 630 18.80 23.19 10.62
N THR A 631 19.46 24.29 10.98
CA THR A 631 20.02 24.50 12.32
C THR A 631 18.94 24.41 13.39
N LYS A 632 17.81 25.12 13.22
CA LYS A 632 16.71 25.10 14.20
C LYS A 632 16.04 23.74 14.29
N LEU A 633 15.79 23.09 13.16
CA LEU A 633 15.13 21.77 13.12
C LEU A 633 16.00 20.69 13.78
N THR A 634 17.31 20.69 13.54
CA THR A 634 18.24 19.77 14.23
C THR A 634 18.41 20.05 15.72
N ALA A 635 18.13 21.27 16.17
CA ALA A 635 18.28 21.69 17.56
C ALA A 635 17.02 21.55 18.42
N ILE A 636 15.91 21.03 17.88
CA ILE A 636 14.65 20.85 18.61
C ILE A 636 14.86 19.93 19.82
N LYS A 637 14.37 20.38 20.99
CA LYS A 637 14.36 19.59 22.23
C LYS A 637 13.00 19.58 22.92
N SER A 638 12.06 20.40 22.46
CA SER A 638 10.74 20.56 23.05
C SER A 638 9.67 20.88 22.01
N GLU A 639 8.41 20.69 22.41
CA GLU A 639 7.23 21.16 21.66
C GLU A 639 7.29 22.67 21.37
N GLN A 640 7.87 23.46 22.28
CA GLN A 640 7.99 24.91 22.10
C GLN A 640 8.97 25.25 20.97
N ASP A 641 10.12 24.56 20.90
CA ASP A 641 11.09 24.75 19.81
C ASP A 641 10.45 24.41 18.46
N TYR A 642 9.68 23.31 18.42
CA TYR A 642 8.95 22.91 17.22
C TYR A 642 7.91 23.95 16.80
N ARG A 643 7.13 24.50 17.74
CA ARG A 643 6.16 25.57 17.45
C ARG A 643 6.86 26.82 16.89
N GLN A 644 7.97 27.24 17.48
CA GLN A 644 8.75 28.38 16.97
C GLN A 644 9.30 28.16 15.56
N LEU A 645 9.77 26.95 15.25
CA LEU A 645 10.17 26.59 13.88
C LEU A 645 8.98 26.73 12.93
N LYS A 646 7.82 26.18 13.31
CA LYS A 646 6.61 26.22 12.49
C LYS A 646 6.07 27.63 12.27
N ASP A 647 6.17 28.51 13.26
CA ASP A 647 5.72 29.90 13.13
C ASP A 647 6.44 30.65 12.00
N ARG A 648 7.68 30.27 11.69
CA ARG A 648 8.45 30.85 10.59
C ARG A 648 8.30 30.10 9.28
N TYR A 649 8.33 28.77 9.31
CA TYR A 649 8.54 27.96 8.10
C TYR A 649 7.35 27.10 7.68
N ALA A 650 6.34 26.90 8.53
CA ALA A 650 5.28 25.94 8.23
C ALA A 650 4.07 26.55 7.50
N ILE A 651 3.53 25.79 6.56
CA ILE A 651 2.21 26.07 5.97
C ILE A 651 1.16 25.34 6.82
N ARG A 652 0.66 26.05 7.84
CA ARG A 652 -0.38 25.56 8.76
C ARG A 652 -1.74 25.45 8.07
N ARG A 653 -2.66 24.68 8.66
CA ARG A 653 -4.08 24.57 8.24
C ARG A 653 -4.80 25.92 8.10
N THR A 654 -4.39 26.91 8.88
CA THR A 654 -4.96 28.28 8.92
C THR A 654 -4.22 29.25 8.00
N ASN A 655 -3.11 28.82 7.38
CA ASN A 655 -2.33 29.69 6.51
C ASN A 655 -3.15 30.06 5.27
N ARG A 656 -3.25 31.36 4.96
CA ARG A 656 -3.98 31.88 3.79
C ARG A 656 -3.49 31.32 2.45
N ASP A 657 -2.20 30.97 2.36
CA ASP A 657 -1.55 30.49 1.15
C ASP A 657 -1.54 28.94 1.09
N PHE A 658 -2.30 28.27 1.96
CA PHE A 658 -2.35 26.81 2.04
C PHE A 658 -2.66 26.15 0.68
N TRP A 659 -3.71 26.60 -0.01
CA TRP A 659 -4.12 26.02 -1.30
C TRP A 659 -3.08 26.31 -2.39
N GLN A 660 -2.54 27.53 -2.45
CA GLN A 660 -1.47 27.87 -3.39
C GLN A 660 -0.22 26.98 -3.19
N PHE A 661 0.18 26.76 -1.94
CA PHE A 661 1.30 25.85 -1.64
C PHE A 661 0.96 24.41 -2.03
N ALA A 662 -0.23 23.93 -1.68
CA ALA A 662 -0.69 22.58 -2.00
C ALA A 662 -0.71 22.34 -3.53
N ASP A 663 -1.19 23.30 -4.32
CA ASP A 663 -1.22 23.22 -5.78
C ASP A 663 0.19 23.23 -6.36
N LYS A 664 1.08 24.09 -5.85
CA LYS A 664 2.49 24.13 -6.23
C LYS A 664 3.19 22.80 -5.94
N LEU A 665 2.91 22.18 -4.79
CA LEU A 665 3.45 20.88 -4.40
C LEU A 665 2.93 19.76 -5.31
N HIS A 666 1.63 19.73 -5.61
CA HIS A 666 1.06 18.74 -6.52
C HIS A 666 1.58 18.90 -7.95
N ALA A 667 1.67 20.13 -8.46
CA ALA A 667 2.26 20.40 -9.77
C ALA A 667 3.71 19.90 -9.86
N TRP A 668 4.49 20.12 -8.80
CA TRP A 668 5.82 19.54 -8.67
C TRP A 668 5.77 18.00 -8.67
N TYR A 669 4.84 17.40 -7.92
CA TYR A 669 4.71 15.95 -7.79
C TYR A 669 4.40 15.26 -9.12
N PHE A 670 3.39 15.75 -9.84
CA PHE A 670 2.99 15.24 -11.15
C PHE A 670 4.11 15.39 -12.20
N LYS A 671 4.91 16.45 -12.11
CA LYS A 671 6.03 16.68 -13.04
C LYS A 671 7.24 15.78 -12.76
N HIS A 672 7.64 15.62 -11.51
CA HIS A 672 8.93 14.99 -11.17
C HIS A 672 8.82 13.52 -10.74
N GLN A 673 7.64 13.06 -10.31
CA GLN A 673 7.42 11.67 -9.91
C GLN A 673 6.11 11.11 -10.50
N PRO A 674 5.90 11.22 -11.83
CA PRO A 674 4.64 10.85 -12.48
C PRO A 674 4.21 9.41 -12.19
N GLU A 675 5.17 8.47 -12.03
CA GLU A 675 4.88 7.06 -11.72
C GLU A 675 4.19 6.83 -10.37
N SER A 676 4.20 7.80 -9.47
CA SER A 676 3.57 7.67 -8.14
C SER A 676 2.56 8.77 -7.85
N ALA A 677 2.50 9.78 -8.72
CA ALA A 677 1.78 11.00 -8.47
C ALA A 677 0.27 10.80 -8.39
N GLY A 678 -0.34 11.52 -7.47
CA GLY A 678 -1.77 11.58 -7.27
C GLY A 678 -2.07 12.62 -6.19
N LEU A 679 -3.35 12.95 -6.01
CA LEU A 679 -3.78 13.85 -4.96
C LEU A 679 -3.42 13.29 -3.57
N LEU A 680 -2.70 14.09 -2.79
CA LEU A 680 -2.37 13.83 -1.40
C LEU A 680 -3.62 13.99 -0.52
N ASP A 681 -3.67 13.25 0.58
CA ASP A 681 -4.80 13.30 1.50
C ASP A 681 -4.44 14.10 2.76
N PHE A 682 -5.14 15.22 2.93
CA PHE A 682 -4.89 16.21 3.97
C PHE A 682 -5.63 15.95 5.28
N ASN A 683 -6.27 14.78 5.43
CA ASN A 683 -7.00 14.45 6.65
C ASN A 683 -6.10 14.31 7.90
N ARG A 684 -4.78 14.14 7.74
CA ARG A 684 -3.80 13.95 8.81
C ARG A 684 -2.97 15.19 9.15
N LEU A 685 -3.24 16.35 8.54
CA LEU A 685 -2.52 17.57 8.87
C LEU A 685 -2.67 17.91 10.36
N GLU A 686 -1.57 18.23 11.02
CA GLU A 686 -1.61 18.55 12.45
C GLU A 686 -2.10 19.99 12.70
N ASN A 687 -2.53 20.25 13.93
CA ASN A 687 -2.90 21.58 14.43
C ASN A 687 -2.02 21.93 15.65
N ARG A 688 -0.70 21.94 15.44
CA ARG A 688 0.34 22.19 16.45
C ARG A 688 1.16 23.41 16.09
#